data_AF-A0A9E5DXF1-F1
#
_entry.id   AF-A0A9E5DXF1-F1
#
_cell.length_a   1.000
_cell.length_b   1.000
_cell.length_c   1.000
_cell.angle_alpha   90.00
_cell.angle_beta   90.00
_cell.angle_gamma   90.00
#
_symmetry.space_group_name_H-M   'P 1'
#
loop_
_entity.id
_entity.type
_entity.pdbx_description
1 polymer ?
#
loop_
_entity_poly.entity_id
_entity_poly.type
_entity_poly.pdbx_seq_one_letter_code
_entity_poly.pdbx_strand_id
1 'polypeptide(L)'
;MTYQGKEQDAHRLLAKRLLLDFNGVALVETLREMAEGRHNIDLTSLATELQQRGFELTKNSSDLSSVLGWLREASVLRNYSVNADAYQSFVGASVATLDAFRKLTPEQIAFLRAMLALNIHDWTPYNSIIPHAETLYAGEVRYNWKEIVSTVLQPLQRAGLVEIRKRTKADKSTPQGRGGKTADVKPTPKFETEVADPLLRVLFRGAGQIDIREIRRKSLQDIIADIKQSEDPNKQGKALEMLAIRLCQMLDLDFMGWRETDMQMVAGGEVDAMMHSARLVYSRWQVQCKVGQITYEAITKEVGVQHVSLANVILVVSTGKATESAQKYRRHIVSTGNLNIVFLDGAALQRITADHSALIEILRQQAHEALNLKPTSALKRHDYRKTSKGDGSSYSVKEEAAEYGGPNSIAAPMPKPSYSTELGSMYCGDALTLLPSMVAEGHRAQLIVTSPPFALVRQKEYGNEDSDTYIEWFAQFIPHFKKLLDPQGSLVIDIGGTWIKGLPAKSTYQFKLLIRLCESGFFLAQDFYHYNPARLPTPAEWVTIRRLRVKDSINNVWWLALDPFVDADNRRVLEPYSESMKTLIKKGYKPALRPSGHDISDKFGRDNGGAIPPNFLRGNADFLQGNLMTLANTDSNSHYLRRCKEKNIKPHPARFPSDLPEFFIKFLTKPGDVILDPFAGSNVTGAAAETMGRRWLATELDPKYVESSKFRFEAKARQSAEKAAKGSKRTTDKPDSQPTLF
;
A
#
# COMPACT_ATOMS: atom_id res chain seq x y z
N MET A 1 36.78 42.61 -32.06
CA MET A 1 37.17 42.38 -30.66
C MET A 1 36.97 40.92 -30.36
N THR A 2 38.05 40.25 -30.00
CA THR A 2 38.20 38.80 -29.79
C THR A 2 37.26 38.28 -28.70
N TYR A 3 36.59 37.15 -28.98
CA TYR A 3 35.66 36.45 -28.08
C TYR A 3 36.31 35.79 -26.84
N GLN A 4 37.62 35.96 -26.65
CA GLN A 4 38.42 35.26 -25.63
C GLN A 4 38.05 35.58 -24.17
N GLY A 5 37.27 36.64 -23.90
CA GLY A 5 36.84 36.99 -22.53
C GLY A 5 35.57 36.28 -22.04
N LYS A 6 34.64 35.91 -22.94
CA LYS A 6 33.35 35.29 -22.54
C LYS A 6 33.46 33.78 -22.29
N GLU A 7 34.45 33.14 -22.89
CA GLU A 7 34.65 31.69 -22.83
C GLU A 7 35.22 31.26 -21.48
N GLN A 8 36.20 32.01 -20.93
CA GLN A 8 36.73 31.77 -19.59
C GLN A 8 35.67 31.96 -18.48
N ASP A 9 34.81 32.97 -18.61
CA ASP A 9 33.70 33.18 -17.67
C ASP A 9 32.65 32.06 -17.76
N ALA A 10 32.39 31.54 -18.96
CA ALA A 10 31.51 30.40 -19.16
C ALA A 10 32.10 29.10 -18.57
N HIS A 11 33.39 28.84 -18.74
CA HIS A 11 34.08 27.70 -18.12
C HIS A 11 34.11 27.80 -16.60
N ARG A 12 34.32 29.00 -16.05
CA ARG A 12 34.23 29.25 -14.60
C ARG A 12 32.83 29.00 -14.05
N LEU A 13 31.80 29.48 -14.74
CA LEU A 13 30.40 29.26 -14.33
C LEU A 13 30.00 27.79 -14.44
N LEU A 14 30.41 27.11 -15.50
CA LEU A 14 30.18 25.68 -15.70
C LEU A 14 30.91 24.84 -14.65
N ALA A 15 32.19 25.11 -14.38
CA ALA A 15 32.96 24.41 -13.35
C ALA A 15 32.36 24.64 -11.95
N LYS A 16 31.91 25.87 -11.64
CA LYS A 16 31.19 26.15 -10.40
C LYS A 16 29.91 25.30 -10.29
N ARG A 17 29.13 25.20 -11.37
CA ARG A 17 27.92 24.37 -11.42
C ARG A 17 28.23 22.87 -11.30
N LEU A 18 29.28 22.39 -11.96
CA LEU A 18 29.73 21.00 -11.89
C LEU A 18 30.15 20.61 -10.47
N LEU A 19 30.92 21.47 -9.80
CA LEU A 19 31.37 21.24 -8.44
C LEU A 19 30.23 21.31 -7.42
N LEU A 20 29.42 22.38 -7.46
CA LEU A 20 28.39 22.64 -6.46
C LEU A 20 27.09 21.85 -6.68
N ASP A 21 26.65 21.74 -7.94
CA ASP A 21 25.32 21.24 -8.28
C ASP A 21 25.36 19.81 -8.85
N PHE A 22 26.49 19.32 -9.38
CA PHE A 22 26.59 18.02 -10.06
C PHE A 22 27.69 17.08 -9.54
N ASN A 23 27.69 16.79 -8.24
CA ASN A 23 28.58 15.81 -7.57
C ASN A 23 30.09 15.97 -7.85
N GLY A 24 30.55 17.09 -8.42
CA GLY A 24 31.95 17.33 -8.77
C GLY A 24 32.87 17.40 -7.56
N VAL A 25 32.36 17.74 -6.38
CA VAL A 25 33.10 17.63 -5.10
C VAL A 25 33.55 16.19 -4.83
N ALA A 26 32.67 15.20 -5.04
CA ALA A 26 33.03 13.80 -4.80
C ALA A 26 34.08 13.29 -5.79
N LEU A 27 34.04 13.77 -7.04
CA LEU A 27 35.08 13.51 -8.04
C LEU A 27 36.45 14.07 -7.60
N VAL A 28 36.46 15.31 -7.09
CA VAL A 28 37.69 15.97 -6.62
C VAL A 28 38.25 15.28 -5.37
N GLU A 29 37.42 14.90 -4.40
CA GLU A 29 37.86 14.17 -3.21
C GLU A 29 38.40 12.77 -3.57
N THR A 30 37.75 12.06 -4.50
CA THR A 30 38.25 10.77 -5.01
C THR A 30 39.65 10.91 -5.62
N LEU A 31 39.90 11.97 -6.40
CA LEU A 31 41.23 12.25 -6.97
C LEU A 31 42.29 12.53 -5.89
N ARG A 32 41.93 13.22 -4.81
CA ARG A 32 42.85 13.53 -3.70
C ARG A 32 43.24 12.27 -2.93
N GLU A 33 42.25 11.43 -2.61
CA GLU A 33 42.47 10.17 -1.89
C GLU A 33 43.31 9.19 -2.71
N MET A 34 43.03 9.07 -4.02
CA MET A 34 43.86 8.26 -4.93
C MET A 34 45.30 8.76 -5.02
N ALA A 35 45.52 10.08 -4.95
CA ALA A 35 46.84 10.69 -4.95
C ALA A 35 47.61 10.44 -3.64
N GLU A 36 46.91 10.45 -2.50
CA GLU A 36 47.48 10.12 -1.17
C GLU A 36 47.88 8.63 -1.08
N GLY A 37 47.11 7.73 -1.70
CA GLY A 37 47.39 6.29 -1.76
C GLY A 37 48.56 5.87 -2.67
N ARG A 38 49.25 6.81 -3.33
CA ARG A 38 50.31 6.56 -4.35
C ARG A 38 49.86 5.65 -5.50
N HIS A 39 48.58 5.67 -5.85
CA HIS A 39 48.09 4.95 -7.03
C HIS A 39 48.41 5.73 -8.31
N ASN A 40 48.72 5.03 -9.40
CA ASN A 40 48.75 5.66 -10.73
C ASN A 40 47.32 6.03 -11.12
N ILE A 41 47.06 7.32 -11.29
CA ILE A 41 45.73 7.84 -11.63
C ILE A 41 45.60 7.97 -13.14
N ASP A 42 44.73 7.15 -13.73
CA ASP A 42 44.24 7.29 -15.09
C ASP A 42 42.69 7.27 -15.15
N LEU A 43 42.13 7.42 -16.35
CA LEU A 43 40.68 7.44 -16.58
C LEU A 43 40.00 6.14 -16.14
N THR A 44 40.67 4.99 -16.28
CA THR A 44 40.12 3.67 -15.96
C THR A 44 40.16 3.40 -14.47
N SER A 45 41.28 3.73 -13.80
CA SER A 45 41.40 3.61 -12.34
C SER A 45 40.42 4.55 -11.63
N LEU A 46 40.28 5.78 -12.12
CA LEU A 46 39.34 6.75 -11.56
C LEU A 46 37.89 6.32 -11.76
N ALA A 47 37.54 5.81 -12.95
CA ALA A 47 36.21 5.29 -13.21
C ALA A 47 35.85 4.11 -12.29
N THR A 48 36.81 3.21 -12.06
CA THR A 48 36.64 2.05 -11.18
C THR A 48 36.40 2.49 -9.72
N GLU A 49 37.20 3.43 -9.23
CA GLU A 49 37.06 3.97 -7.87
C GLU A 49 35.72 4.71 -7.67
N LEU A 50 35.28 5.48 -8.68
CA LEU A 50 33.98 6.14 -8.66
C LEU A 50 32.82 5.12 -8.68
N GLN A 51 32.93 4.05 -9.47
CA GLN A 51 31.93 2.97 -9.47
C GLN A 51 31.86 2.25 -8.12
N GLN A 52 33.00 2.01 -7.47
CA GLN A 52 33.03 1.44 -6.11
C GLN A 52 32.38 2.36 -5.08
N ARG A 53 32.43 3.68 -5.29
CA ARG A 53 31.74 4.70 -4.48
C ARG A 53 30.27 4.89 -4.85
N GLY A 54 29.73 4.06 -5.75
CA GLY A 54 28.32 4.04 -6.13
C GLY A 54 27.93 5.03 -7.22
N PHE A 55 28.89 5.61 -7.96
CA PHE A 55 28.59 6.46 -9.11
C PHE A 55 28.37 5.64 -10.38
N GLU A 56 27.24 5.84 -11.06
CA GLU A 56 26.98 5.24 -12.36
C GLU A 56 27.72 6.00 -13.47
N LEU A 57 28.58 5.29 -14.21
CA LEU A 57 29.28 5.82 -15.37
C LEU A 57 28.74 5.13 -16.63
N THR A 58 28.43 5.92 -17.66
CA THR A 58 28.06 5.41 -18.99
C THR A 58 29.22 4.62 -19.59
N LYS A 59 28.93 3.56 -20.35
CA LYS A 59 29.94 2.62 -20.89
C LYS A 59 31.00 3.26 -21.80
N ASN A 60 30.78 4.50 -22.26
CA ASN A 60 31.74 5.26 -23.04
C ASN A 60 32.40 6.31 -22.13
N SER A 61 33.71 6.22 -21.93
CA SER A 61 34.52 7.10 -21.07
C SER A 61 34.57 8.58 -21.51
N SER A 62 33.76 8.99 -22.50
CA SER A 62 33.70 10.34 -23.05
C SER A 62 33.19 11.36 -22.04
N ASP A 63 32.26 10.98 -21.17
CA ASP A 63 31.58 11.92 -20.28
C ASP A 63 32.49 12.32 -19.12
N LEU A 64 33.16 11.34 -18.48
CA LEU A 64 34.16 11.58 -17.44
C LEU A 64 35.34 12.39 -17.97
N SER A 65 35.83 12.07 -19.18
CA SER A 65 36.89 12.83 -19.84
C SER A 65 36.49 14.28 -20.11
N SER A 66 35.23 14.51 -20.50
CA SER A 66 34.71 15.86 -20.77
C SER A 66 34.59 16.69 -19.49
N VAL A 67 34.09 16.09 -18.40
CA VAL A 67 34.01 16.74 -17.08
C VAL A 67 35.41 17.11 -16.56
N LEU A 68 36.38 16.19 -16.66
CA LEU A 68 37.77 16.48 -16.32
C LEU A 68 38.37 17.59 -17.20
N GLY A 69 38.03 17.61 -18.49
CA GLY A 69 38.41 18.67 -19.43
C GLY A 69 37.90 20.04 -18.98
N TRP A 70 36.62 20.17 -18.65
CA TRP A 70 36.04 21.43 -18.19
C TRP A 70 36.63 21.92 -16.87
N LEU A 71 36.94 21.01 -15.94
CA LEU A 71 37.61 21.37 -14.68
C LEU A 71 39.07 21.80 -14.91
N ARG A 72 39.76 21.30 -15.94
CA ARG A 72 41.10 21.77 -16.34
C ARG A 72 41.06 23.17 -16.95
N GLU A 73 40.10 23.45 -17.83
CA GLU A 73 39.91 24.79 -18.41
C GLU A 73 39.58 25.84 -17.34
N ALA A 74 38.86 25.46 -16.28
CA ALA A 74 38.61 26.32 -15.13
C ALA A 74 39.79 26.39 -14.13
N SER A 75 40.93 25.79 -14.44
CA SER A 75 42.13 25.71 -13.59
C SER A 75 41.95 24.98 -12.24
N VAL A 76 40.85 24.24 -12.06
CA VAL A 76 40.57 23.41 -10.87
C VAL A 76 41.46 22.17 -10.85
N LEU A 77 41.76 21.61 -12.02
CA LEU A 77 42.63 20.45 -12.17
C LEU A 77 43.85 20.78 -13.04
N ARG A 78 45.01 20.22 -12.67
CA ARG A 78 46.17 20.09 -13.54
C ARG A 78 46.45 18.59 -13.72
N ASN A 79 46.17 18.07 -14.92
CA ASN A 79 46.07 16.63 -15.18
C ASN A 79 45.02 15.95 -14.27
N TYR A 80 45.46 15.18 -13.27
CA TYR A 80 44.64 14.57 -12.22
C TYR A 80 44.91 15.17 -10.83
N SER A 81 45.83 16.13 -10.73
CA SER A 81 46.13 16.84 -9.49
C SER A 81 45.18 18.02 -9.30
N VAL A 82 44.69 18.20 -8.07
CA VAL A 82 43.73 19.26 -7.73
C VAL A 82 44.47 20.53 -7.35
N ASN A 83 44.13 21.64 -7.99
CA ASN A 83 44.59 22.96 -7.59
C ASN A 83 43.71 23.47 -6.43
N ALA A 84 44.26 23.44 -5.22
CA ALA A 84 43.55 23.79 -4.00
C ALA A 84 42.99 25.23 -4.02
N ASP A 85 43.76 26.20 -4.51
CA ASP A 85 43.36 27.62 -4.51
C ASP A 85 42.22 27.89 -5.52
N ALA A 86 42.31 27.29 -6.70
CA ALA A 86 41.26 27.40 -7.71
C ALA A 86 39.98 26.68 -7.26
N TYR A 87 40.09 25.45 -6.77
CA TYR A 87 38.96 24.70 -6.20
C TYR A 87 38.27 25.47 -5.06
N GLN A 88 39.05 26.06 -4.16
CA GLN A 88 38.57 26.89 -3.05
C GLN A 88 37.79 28.12 -3.55
N SER A 89 38.24 28.78 -4.62
CA SER A 89 37.55 29.95 -5.19
C SER A 89 36.15 29.62 -5.76
N PHE A 90 35.90 28.35 -6.12
CA PHE A 90 34.61 27.90 -6.65
C PHE A 90 33.68 27.32 -5.59
N VAL A 91 34.21 26.53 -4.64
CA VAL A 91 33.42 25.79 -3.63
C VAL A 91 33.16 26.63 -2.37
N GLY A 92 33.98 27.65 -2.09
CA GLY A 92 33.75 28.62 -1.02
C GLY A 92 34.13 28.15 0.40
N ALA A 93 34.54 26.90 0.59
CA ALA A 93 35.11 26.42 1.86
C ALA A 93 36.64 26.32 1.76
N SER A 94 37.36 26.91 2.72
CA SER A 94 38.83 26.84 2.75
C SER A 94 39.32 25.45 3.22
N VAL A 95 40.51 25.03 2.79
CA VAL A 95 41.18 23.83 3.35
C VAL A 95 41.35 23.96 4.87
N ALA A 96 41.56 25.19 5.37
CA ALA A 96 41.60 25.49 6.79
C ALA A 96 40.23 25.29 7.49
N THR A 97 39.12 25.47 6.79
CA THR A 97 37.76 25.24 7.29
C THR A 97 37.49 23.73 7.38
N LEU A 98 37.82 22.96 6.33
CA LEU A 98 37.73 21.49 6.37
C LEU A 98 38.64 20.87 7.44
N ASP A 99 39.85 21.39 7.61
CA ASP A 99 40.77 20.98 8.67
C ASP A 99 40.35 21.49 10.07
N ALA A 100 39.63 22.62 10.16
CA ALA A 100 39.03 23.09 11.41
C ALA A 100 37.88 22.17 11.83
N PHE A 101 37.00 21.77 10.89
CA PHE A 101 35.93 20.79 11.16
C PHE A 101 36.47 19.42 11.54
N ARG A 102 37.56 18.95 10.92
CA ARG A 102 38.25 17.70 11.31
C ARG A 102 38.81 17.73 12.74
N LYS A 103 39.05 18.92 13.31
CA LYS A 103 39.54 19.12 14.69
C LYS A 103 38.44 19.39 15.70
N LEU A 104 37.20 19.63 15.27
CA LEU A 104 36.07 19.80 16.17
C LEU A 104 35.63 18.45 16.72
N THR A 105 35.29 18.42 18.00
CA THR A 105 34.73 17.20 18.61
C THR A 105 33.29 16.98 18.13
N PRO A 106 32.76 15.74 18.21
CA PRO A 106 31.36 15.47 17.89
C PRO A 106 30.37 16.37 18.66
N GLU A 107 30.66 16.68 19.92
CA GLU A 107 29.90 17.64 20.75
C GLU A 107 29.89 19.04 20.14
N GLN A 108 31.03 19.51 19.65
CA GLN A 108 31.14 20.85 19.06
C GLN A 108 30.40 20.93 17.73
N ILE A 109 30.49 19.89 16.89
CA ILE A 109 29.76 19.79 15.63
C ILE A 109 28.25 19.74 15.88
N ALA A 110 27.80 18.90 16.80
CA ALA A 110 26.39 18.80 17.18
C ALA A 110 25.83 20.14 17.71
N PHE A 111 26.62 20.88 18.48
CA PHE A 111 26.24 22.21 18.98
C PHE A 111 26.06 23.21 17.83
N LEU A 112 27.01 23.28 16.89
CA LEU A 112 26.94 24.17 15.73
C LEU A 112 25.76 23.82 14.80
N ARG A 113 25.51 22.53 14.55
CA ARG A 113 24.36 22.09 13.77
C ARG A 113 23.04 22.40 14.47
N ALA A 114 22.96 22.27 15.79
CA ALA A 114 21.78 22.67 16.56
C ALA A 114 21.54 24.19 16.51
N MET A 115 22.59 25.02 16.53
CA MET A 115 22.45 26.47 16.32
C MET A 115 21.86 26.80 14.95
N LEU A 116 22.30 26.09 13.91
CA LEU A 116 21.75 26.21 12.57
C LEU A 116 20.31 25.72 12.51
N ALA A 117 20.00 24.56 13.10
CA ALA A 117 18.65 23.98 13.14
C ALA A 117 17.62 24.91 13.81
N LEU A 118 18.04 25.59 14.88
CA LEU A 118 17.23 26.58 15.63
C LEU A 118 17.23 27.97 14.98
N ASN A 119 17.90 28.15 13.84
CA ASN A 119 18.04 29.41 13.12
C ASN A 119 18.49 30.59 14.00
N ILE A 120 19.54 30.38 14.81
CA ILE A 120 20.04 31.40 15.75
C ILE A 120 20.81 32.49 15.00
N HIS A 121 20.56 33.76 15.34
CA HIS A 121 21.26 34.94 14.81
C HIS A 121 21.80 35.88 15.88
N ASP A 122 21.19 35.85 17.06
CA ASP A 122 21.52 36.76 18.16
C ASP A 122 21.70 36.00 19.47
N TRP A 123 22.06 36.73 20.51
CA TRP A 123 22.34 36.21 21.84
C TRP A 123 21.24 35.28 22.34
N THR A 124 21.56 33.99 22.37
CA THR A 124 20.65 32.92 22.77
C THR A 124 21.28 32.13 23.91
N PRO A 125 20.55 31.81 24.97
CA PRO A 125 21.13 31.09 26.09
C PRO A 125 21.49 29.66 25.66
N TYR A 126 22.70 29.18 25.99
CA TYR A 126 23.15 27.88 25.49
C TYR A 126 22.25 26.71 25.94
N ASN A 127 21.52 26.88 27.05
CA ASN A 127 20.64 25.86 27.62
C ASN A 127 19.35 25.64 26.82
N SER A 128 19.00 26.51 25.86
CA SER A 128 17.94 26.23 24.88
C SER A 128 18.47 25.51 23.64
N ILE A 129 19.79 25.49 23.44
CA ILE A 129 20.46 24.90 22.28
C ILE A 129 20.84 23.44 22.55
N ILE A 130 21.41 23.17 23.73
CA ILE A 130 21.88 21.82 24.10
C ILE A 130 20.78 20.77 24.04
N PRO A 131 19.57 20.98 24.62
CA PRO A 131 18.54 19.94 24.60
C PRO A 131 18.15 19.55 23.18
N HIS A 132 18.18 20.51 22.24
CA HIS A 132 17.96 20.27 20.82
C HIS A 132 19.08 19.41 20.23
N ALA A 133 20.35 19.75 20.52
CA ALA A 133 21.51 18.97 20.08
C ALA A 133 21.51 17.54 20.64
N GLU A 134 21.31 17.37 21.95
CA GLU A 134 21.25 16.05 22.60
C GLU A 134 20.12 15.19 22.05
N THR A 135 19.03 15.81 21.59
CA THR A 135 17.91 15.05 21.05
C THR A 135 18.10 14.69 19.58
N LEU A 136 18.60 15.60 18.74
CA LEU A 136 18.87 15.30 17.33
C LEU A 136 19.99 14.26 17.14
N TYR A 137 20.98 14.28 18.03
CA TYR A 137 22.15 13.38 18.00
C TYR A 137 22.14 12.40 19.19
N ALA A 138 20.95 12.00 19.62
CA ALA A 138 20.77 11.09 20.73
C ALA A 138 21.50 9.76 20.48
N GLY A 139 22.39 9.38 21.41
CA GLY A 139 23.22 8.18 21.30
C GLY A 139 24.63 8.44 20.74
N GLU A 140 24.86 9.57 20.06
CA GLU A 140 26.18 9.98 19.56
C GLU A 140 26.85 11.00 20.50
N VAL A 141 26.06 11.90 21.08
CA VAL A 141 26.56 13.02 21.87
C VAL A 141 25.79 13.15 23.19
N ARG A 142 26.52 13.37 24.29
CA ARG A 142 25.95 13.70 25.61
C ARG A 142 26.80 14.75 26.30
N TYR A 143 26.20 15.88 26.68
CA TYR A 143 26.98 16.98 27.22
C TYR A 143 27.13 16.91 28.74
N ASN A 144 28.33 17.20 29.23
CA ASN A 144 28.55 17.48 30.65
C ASN A 144 28.16 18.94 30.94
N TRP A 145 26.97 19.13 31.50
CA TRP A 145 26.41 20.45 31.82
C TRP A 145 27.30 21.31 32.74
N LYS A 146 28.18 20.70 33.54
CA LYS A 146 29.12 21.43 34.42
C LYS A 146 30.32 22.00 33.68
N GLU A 147 30.75 21.34 32.61
CA GLU A 147 32.01 21.62 31.91
C GLU A 147 31.81 22.17 30.49
N ILE A 148 30.56 22.34 30.05
CA ILE A 148 30.22 22.73 28.69
C ILE A 148 30.87 24.04 28.23
N VAL A 149 30.99 25.00 29.14
CA VAL A 149 31.63 26.28 28.83
C VAL A 149 33.08 26.07 28.45
N SER A 150 33.80 25.18 29.16
CA SER A 150 35.21 24.89 28.90
C SER A 150 35.45 23.90 27.77
N THR A 151 34.56 22.92 27.56
CA THR A 151 34.77 21.82 26.61
C THR A 151 34.19 22.09 25.22
N VAL A 152 33.13 22.91 25.14
CA VAL A 152 32.43 23.18 23.88
C VAL A 152 32.50 24.66 23.54
N LEU A 153 32.00 25.54 24.42
CA LEU A 153 31.81 26.94 24.06
C LEU A 153 33.15 27.68 23.91
N GLN A 154 34.07 27.59 24.88
CA GLN A 154 35.37 28.26 24.81
C GLN A 154 36.21 27.80 23.60
N PRO A 155 36.30 26.50 23.26
CA PRO A 155 36.94 26.05 22.04
C PRO A 155 36.31 26.64 20.77
N LEU A 156 34.98 26.67 20.67
CA LEU A 156 34.27 27.28 19.54
C LEU A 156 34.51 28.79 19.45
N GLN A 157 34.63 29.47 20.60
CA GLN A 157 34.98 30.88 20.66
C GLN A 157 36.44 31.12 20.21
N ARG A 158 37.38 30.27 20.63
CA ARG A 158 38.79 30.32 20.17
C ARG A 158 38.92 30.06 18.67
N ALA A 159 38.06 29.20 18.11
CA ALA A 159 37.97 28.97 16.67
C ALA A 159 37.37 30.18 15.92
N GLY A 160 36.82 31.16 16.64
CA GLY A 160 36.18 32.35 16.10
C GLY A 160 34.82 32.08 15.49
N LEU A 161 34.16 30.98 15.85
CA LEU A 161 32.86 30.59 15.30
C LEU A 161 31.70 31.20 16.09
N VAL A 162 31.86 31.34 17.41
CA VAL A 162 30.81 31.89 18.29
C VAL A 162 31.38 32.92 19.26
N GLU A 163 30.53 33.84 19.72
CA GLU A 163 30.80 34.74 20.83
C GLU A 163 30.04 34.29 22.08
N ILE A 164 30.64 34.51 23.26
CA ILE A 164 30.04 34.14 24.55
C ILE A 164 30.01 35.36 25.45
N ARG A 165 28.86 35.61 26.11
CA ARG A 165 28.73 36.62 27.17
C ARG A 165 28.14 36.03 28.45
N LYS A 166 28.50 36.61 29.59
CA LYS A 166 27.83 36.32 30.87
C LYS A 166 26.49 37.06 30.90
N ARG A 167 25.43 36.36 31.30
CA ARG A 167 24.08 36.94 31.38
C ARG A 167 24.00 38.00 32.49
N THR A 168 23.37 39.14 32.20
CA THR A 168 23.22 40.25 33.16
C THR A 168 21.82 40.27 33.79
N LYS A 169 21.61 41.03 34.88
CA LYS A 169 20.32 41.06 35.62
C LYS A 169 19.13 41.54 34.76
N ALA A 170 19.35 42.21 33.64
CA ALA A 170 18.31 42.75 32.76
C ALA A 170 17.66 41.70 31.83
N ASP A 171 18.31 40.55 31.61
CA ASP A 171 17.89 39.53 30.64
C ASP A 171 16.96 38.43 31.22
N LYS A 172 16.24 38.72 32.32
CA LYS A 172 15.51 37.76 33.17
C LYS A 172 14.07 37.42 32.75
N SER A 173 13.69 37.55 31.48
CA SER A 173 12.31 37.26 31.02
C SER A 173 12.07 35.79 30.56
N THR A 174 12.97 34.84 30.82
CA THR A 174 12.80 33.41 30.45
C THR A 174 12.75 32.48 31.68
N PRO A 175 11.99 31.35 31.63
CA PRO A 175 11.61 30.57 32.81
C PRO A 175 12.79 29.94 33.57
N GLN A 176 12.66 29.88 34.89
CA GLN A 176 13.62 29.23 35.79
C GLN A 176 13.76 27.73 35.50
N GLY A 177 14.97 27.30 35.14
CA GLY A 177 15.37 25.90 35.03
C GLY A 177 16.81 25.68 35.49
N ARG A 178 16.94 24.80 36.50
CA ARG A 178 18.13 24.25 37.20
C ARG A 178 19.53 24.77 36.80
N GLY A 179 20.09 25.61 37.68
CA GLY A 179 21.45 25.51 38.22
C GLY A 179 22.65 25.71 37.28
N GLY A 180 23.20 26.94 37.27
CA GLY A 180 24.53 27.26 36.73
C GLY A 180 24.57 28.70 36.19
N LYS A 181 25.73 29.36 36.26
CA LYS A 181 25.95 30.69 35.64
C LYS A 181 25.69 30.57 34.13
N THR A 182 24.49 30.94 33.67
CA THR A 182 24.09 30.84 32.27
C THR A 182 24.86 31.85 31.43
N ALA A 183 25.34 31.41 30.28
CA ALA A 183 26.00 32.23 29.28
C ALA A 183 25.14 32.27 28.02
N ASP A 184 25.14 33.41 27.34
CA ASP A 184 24.50 33.52 26.03
C ASP A 184 25.57 33.35 24.95
N VAL A 185 25.16 32.75 23.85
CA VAL A 185 26.01 32.46 22.69
C VAL A 185 25.43 33.15 21.47
N LYS A 186 26.29 33.67 20.60
CA LYS A 186 25.91 34.31 19.34
C LYS A 186 26.81 33.81 18.20
N PRO A 187 26.28 33.52 17.00
CA PRO A 187 27.10 33.18 15.84
C PRO A 187 27.90 34.40 15.34
N THR A 188 29.11 34.15 14.85
CA THR A 188 29.97 35.17 14.22
C THR A 188 29.76 35.21 12.70
N PRO A 189 30.22 36.28 12.00
CA PRO A 189 30.26 36.28 10.54
C PRO A 189 31.07 35.12 9.93
N LYS A 190 32.09 34.64 10.67
CA LYS A 190 32.87 33.47 10.28
C LYS A 190 32.03 32.19 10.30
N PHE A 191 31.17 32.00 11.31
CA PHE A 191 30.23 30.89 11.34
C PHE A 191 29.26 30.92 10.16
N GLU A 192 28.70 32.08 9.81
CA GLU A 192 27.78 32.17 8.68
C GLU A 192 28.44 31.72 7.36
N THR A 193 29.64 32.25 7.09
CA THR A 193 30.35 32.01 5.83
C THR A 193 31.01 30.63 5.74
N GLU A 194 31.61 30.15 6.82
CA GLU A 194 32.37 28.90 6.82
C GLU A 194 31.55 27.67 7.24
N VAL A 195 30.42 27.85 7.92
CA VAL A 195 29.61 26.74 8.48
C VAL A 195 28.19 26.76 7.94
N ALA A 196 27.43 27.82 8.18
CA ALA A 196 26.00 27.85 7.87
C ALA A 196 25.74 27.78 6.36
N ASP A 197 26.38 28.65 5.59
CA ASP A 197 26.18 28.73 4.13
C ASP A 197 26.52 27.40 3.41
N PRO A 198 27.69 26.77 3.64
CA PRO A 198 28.01 25.48 3.02
C PRO A 198 27.05 24.37 3.44
N LEU A 199 26.70 24.26 4.73
CA LEU A 199 25.82 23.20 5.22
C LEU A 199 24.42 23.32 4.66
N LEU A 200 23.85 24.53 4.62
CA LEU A 200 22.52 24.76 4.05
C LEU A 200 22.48 24.43 2.55
N ARG A 201 23.55 24.72 1.80
CA ARG A 201 23.63 24.35 0.37
C ARG A 201 23.60 22.84 0.16
N VAL A 202 24.26 22.09 1.04
CA VAL A 202 24.25 20.62 0.98
C VAL A 202 22.86 20.09 1.36
N LEU A 203 22.31 20.53 2.49
CA LEU A 203 21.01 20.08 3.00
C LEU A 203 19.86 20.36 2.01
N PHE A 204 19.92 21.48 1.29
CA PHE A 204 18.87 21.92 0.37
C PHE A 204 19.22 21.79 -1.11
N ARG A 205 20.23 20.99 -1.47
CA ARG A 205 20.62 20.78 -2.88
C ARG A 205 19.44 20.34 -3.76
N GLY A 206 18.59 19.44 -3.26
CA GLY A 206 17.43 18.93 -3.99
C GLY A 206 16.29 19.94 -4.16
N ALA A 207 16.31 21.05 -3.42
CA ALA A 207 15.23 22.02 -3.38
C ALA A 207 15.29 23.06 -4.53
N GLY A 208 16.32 23.01 -5.39
CA GLY A 208 16.50 23.90 -6.53
C GLY A 208 17.26 25.18 -6.21
N GLN A 209 17.05 26.24 -7.00
CA GLN A 209 17.66 27.56 -6.74
C GLN A 209 16.96 28.24 -5.56
N ILE A 210 17.42 27.94 -4.34
CA ILE A 210 16.95 28.61 -3.13
C ILE A 210 18.00 29.62 -2.66
N ASP A 211 17.55 30.84 -2.36
CA ASP A 211 18.40 31.80 -1.67
C ASP A 211 18.53 31.39 -0.20
N ILE A 212 19.67 30.77 0.15
CA ILE A 212 20.02 30.41 1.53
C ILE A 212 19.96 31.60 2.49
N ARG A 213 20.13 32.84 1.99
CA ARG A 213 20.00 34.05 2.80
C ARG A 213 18.55 34.32 3.17
N GLU A 214 17.60 33.94 2.32
CA GLU A 214 16.17 34.02 2.63
C GLU A 214 15.80 32.99 3.71
N ILE A 215 16.34 31.77 3.61
CA ILE A 215 16.20 30.74 4.65
C ILE A 215 16.76 31.26 5.98
N ARG A 216 17.93 31.90 5.99
CA ARG A 216 18.47 32.48 7.23
C ARG A 216 17.59 33.62 7.76
N ARG A 217 17.13 34.54 6.89
CA ARG A 217 16.47 35.78 7.32
C ARG A 217 15.05 35.61 7.87
N LYS A 218 14.22 34.74 7.29
CA LYS A 218 12.80 34.65 7.66
C LYS A 218 12.58 33.78 8.90
N SER A 219 12.03 34.32 9.98
CA SER A 219 11.69 33.50 11.14
C SER A 219 10.51 32.56 10.85
N LEU A 220 10.35 31.49 11.63
CA LEU A 220 9.16 30.62 11.53
C LEU A 220 7.86 31.42 11.74
N GLN A 221 7.89 32.43 12.61
CA GLN A 221 6.77 33.32 12.86
C GLN A 221 6.38 34.12 11.61
N ASP A 222 7.37 34.67 10.90
CA ASP A 222 7.14 35.41 9.65
C ASP A 222 6.59 34.49 8.55
N ILE A 223 7.12 33.28 8.43
CA ILE A 223 6.64 32.28 7.46
C ILE A 223 5.17 31.93 7.72
N ILE A 224 4.79 31.69 8.98
CA ILE A 224 3.39 31.39 9.33
C ILE A 224 2.48 32.61 9.11
N ALA A 225 2.99 33.81 9.36
CA ALA A 225 2.26 35.05 9.09
C ALA A 225 2.02 35.22 7.57
N ASP A 226 3.03 34.99 6.73
CA ASP A 226 2.93 35.02 5.28
C ASP A 226 1.87 34.03 4.76
N ILE A 227 1.79 32.83 5.33
CA ILE A 227 0.76 31.82 4.97
C ILE A 227 -0.65 32.30 5.31
N LYS A 228 -0.83 33.02 6.43
CA LYS A 228 -2.15 33.46 6.93
C LYS A 228 -2.63 34.77 6.33
N GLN A 229 -1.72 35.67 5.98
CA GLN A 229 -2.02 37.04 5.53
C GLN A 229 -2.13 37.14 4.00
N SER A 230 -1.60 36.17 3.26
CA SER A 230 -1.65 36.20 1.81
C SER A 230 -2.93 35.58 1.26
N GLU A 231 -3.72 36.37 0.54
CA GLU A 231 -4.83 35.89 -0.30
C GLU A 231 -4.36 35.48 -1.71
N ASP A 232 -3.08 35.73 -2.04
CA ASP A 232 -2.47 35.37 -3.33
C ASP A 232 -1.96 33.91 -3.29
N PRO A 233 -2.53 33.00 -4.09
CA PRO A 233 -2.15 31.58 -4.14
C PRO A 233 -0.65 31.35 -4.36
N ASN A 234 0.02 32.21 -5.13
CA ASN A 234 1.44 32.04 -5.44
C ASN A 234 2.34 32.42 -4.27
N LYS A 235 1.98 33.47 -3.52
CA LYS A 235 2.72 33.89 -2.32
C LYS A 235 2.50 32.90 -1.18
N GLN A 236 1.28 32.39 -1.05
CA GLN A 236 0.94 31.36 -0.07
C GLN A 236 1.68 30.04 -0.34
N GLY A 237 1.75 29.61 -1.61
CA GLY A 237 2.56 28.45 -2.03
C GLY A 237 4.03 28.60 -1.66
N LYS A 238 4.66 29.75 -1.97
CA LYS A 238 6.06 30.02 -1.58
C LYS A 238 6.28 30.03 -0.06
N ALA A 239 5.31 30.50 0.71
CA ALA A 239 5.39 30.47 2.16
C ALA A 239 5.29 29.03 2.71
N LEU A 240 4.48 28.16 2.09
CA LEU A 240 4.42 26.72 2.40
C LEU A 240 5.72 25.99 2.03
N GLU A 241 6.34 26.32 0.89
CA GLU A 241 7.67 25.82 0.52
C GLU A 241 8.70 26.19 1.60
N MET A 242 8.71 27.45 2.04
CA MET A 242 9.61 27.92 3.09
C MET A 242 9.34 27.24 4.44
N LEU A 243 8.08 26.90 4.74
CA LEU A 243 7.72 26.13 5.93
C LEU A 243 8.30 24.72 5.88
N ALA A 244 8.21 24.03 4.73
CA ALA A 244 8.79 22.70 4.56
C ALA A 244 10.32 22.73 4.74
N ILE A 245 10.99 23.73 4.15
CA ILE A 245 12.43 23.96 4.31
C ILE A 245 12.79 24.22 5.78
N ARG A 246 12.03 25.07 6.48
CA ARG A 246 12.29 25.38 7.89
C ARG A 246 12.15 24.14 8.77
N LEU A 247 11.14 23.31 8.55
CA LEU A 247 10.95 22.06 9.29
C LEU A 247 12.06 21.05 9.00
N CYS A 248 12.48 20.94 7.73
CA CYS A 248 13.64 20.14 7.33
C CYS A 248 14.90 20.56 8.10
N GLN A 249 15.17 21.87 8.18
CA GLN A 249 16.30 22.43 8.92
C GLN A 249 16.21 22.17 10.42
N MET A 250 15.03 22.36 11.04
CA MET A 250 14.83 22.13 12.47
C MET A 250 15.03 20.66 12.86
N LEU A 251 14.69 19.74 11.96
CA LEU A 251 14.88 18.31 12.12
C LEU A 251 16.24 17.83 11.63
N ASP A 252 17.04 18.67 10.97
CA ASP A 252 18.33 18.31 10.36
C ASP A 252 18.20 17.09 9.42
N LEU A 253 17.22 17.14 8.51
CA LEU A 253 16.99 16.17 7.44
C LEU A 253 17.62 16.65 6.12
N ASP A 254 17.90 15.71 5.22
CA ASP A 254 18.36 16.00 3.86
C ASP A 254 17.15 16.20 2.93
N PHE A 255 17.13 17.30 2.17
CA PHE A 255 16.04 17.63 1.26
C PHE A 255 16.29 17.01 -0.13
N MET A 256 15.46 16.03 -0.52
CA MET A 256 15.62 15.31 -1.79
C MET A 256 15.08 16.13 -2.97
N GLY A 257 13.95 16.78 -2.78
CA GLY A 257 13.29 17.56 -3.83
C GLY A 257 11.79 17.71 -3.61
N TRP A 258 11.21 18.60 -4.40
CA TRP A 258 9.76 18.79 -4.48
C TRP A 258 9.12 17.63 -5.23
N ARG A 259 7.96 17.16 -4.77
CA ARG A 259 7.19 16.16 -5.49
C ARG A 259 6.29 16.89 -6.48
N GLU A 260 6.55 16.73 -7.77
CA GLU A 260 5.73 17.34 -8.84
C GLU A 260 4.26 16.96 -8.66
N THR A 261 3.42 17.98 -8.45
CA THR A 261 1.96 17.88 -8.52
C THR A 261 1.52 18.20 -9.95
N ASP A 262 0.49 17.51 -10.44
CA ASP A 262 -0.08 17.77 -11.78
C ASP A 262 -0.27 19.28 -11.99
N MET A 263 0.20 19.81 -13.12
CA MET A 263 0.21 21.25 -13.49
C MET A 263 -1.15 21.97 -13.37
N GLN A 264 -2.26 21.24 -13.17
CA GLN A 264 -3.60 21.80 -12.96
C GLN A 264 -3.96 22.06 -11.48
N MET A 265 -3.13 21.65 -10.52
CA MET A 265 -3.33 21.86 -9.07
C MET A 265 -2.47 23.00 -8.49
N VAL A 266 -1.96 23.91 -9.33
CA VAL A 266 -1.30 25.17 -8.90
C VAL A 266 -2.36 26.20 -8.48
N ALA A 267 -3.23 25.80 -7.55
CA ALA A 267 -4.12 26.68 -6.81
C ALA A 267 -3.70 26.73 -5.34
N GLY A 268 -2.44 27.14 -5.10
CA GLY A 268 -1.88 27.77 -3.87
C GLY A 268 -2.05 27.16 -2.48
N GLY A 269 -2.74 26.03 -2.30
CA GLY A 269 -3.14 25.55 -0.98
C GLY A 269 -2.26 24.47 -0.35
N GLU A 270 -1.35 23.85 -1.09
CA GLU A 270 -0.61 22.65 -0.69
C GLU A 270 0.76 22.55 -1.39
N VAL A 271 1.78 22.09 -0.65
CA VAL A 271 3.14 21.85 -1.13
C VAL A 271 3.61 20.49 -0.62
N ASP A 272 4.24 19.70 -1.49
CA ASP A 272 4.73 18.36 -1.19
C ASP A 272 6.24 18.26 -1.41
N ALA A 273 6.95 17.75 -0.39
CA ALA A 273 8.39 17.59 -0.41
C ALA A 273 8.81 16.18 0.05
N MET A 274 9.95 15.74 -0.46
CA MET A 274 10.61 14.51 -0.03
C MET A 274 11.88 14.84 0.75
N MET A 275 12.02 14.25 1.93
CA MET A 275 13.16 14.42 2.82
C MET A 275 13.64 13.05 3.30
N HIS A 276 14.89 12.93 3.75
CA HIS A 276 15.38 11.70 4.33
C HIS A 276 16.45 11.94 5.39
N SER A 277 16.76 10.89 6.13
CA SER A 277 17.93 10.84 6.99
C SER A 277 18.48 9.42 7.04
N ALA A 278 19.80 9.30 7.10
CA ALA A 278 20.47 8.03 7.37
C ALA A 278 20.89 7.87 8.84
N ARG A 279 20.50 8.81 9.73
CA ARG A 279 20.87 8.78 11.15
C ARG A 279 20.22 7.58 11.85
N LEU A 280 21.04 6.67 12.37
CA LEU A 280 20.68 5.40 13.01
C LEU A 280 19.98 4.38 12.10
N VAL A 281 18.88 4.77 11.45
CA VAL A 281 18.11 3.97 10.51
C VAL A 281 17.70 4.86 9.34
N TYR A 282 17.84 4.35 8.12
CA TYR A 282 17.34 5.05 6.94
C TYR A 282 15.84 5.35 7.10
N SER A 283 15.49 6.63 7.09
CA SER A 283 14.11 7.08 7.15
C SER A 283 13.84 8.03 6.00
N ARG A 284 12.82 7.72 5.21
CA ARG A 284 12.30 8.59 4.16
C ARG A 284 11.00 9.24 4.62
N TRP A 285 10.91 10.55 4.43
CA TRP A 285 9.84 11.40 4.89
C TRP A 285 9.14 12.04 3.69
N GLN A 286 7.84 11.82 3.61
CA GLN A 286 6.95 12.54 2.72
C GLN A 286 6.30 13.67 3.52
N VAL A 287 6.55 14.91 3.13
CA VAL A 287 6.12 16.09 3.87
C VAL A 287 5.12 16.87 3.05
N GLN A 288 3.90 17.00 3.56
CA GLN A 288 2.86 17.84 2.99
C GLN A 288 2.64 19.07 3.87
N CYS A 289 2.78 20.26 3.31
CA CYS A 289 2.44 21.52 3.96
C CYS A 289 1.20 22.08 3.29
N LYS A 290 0.13 22.35 4.05
CA LYS A 290 -1.13 22.86 3.49
C LYS A 290 -1.82 23.92 4.33
N VAL A 291 -2.67 24.69 3.67
CA VAL A 291 -3.57 25.65 4.32
C VAL A 291 -4.87 24.95 4.73
N GLY A 292 -5.49 25.42 5.82
CA GLY A 292 -6.80 24.93 6.25
C GLY A 292 -6.71 23.73 7.20
N GLN A 293 -7.66 22.80 7.11
CA GLN A 293 -7.70 21.63 7.99
C GLN A 293 -6.96 20.42 7.39
N ILE A 294 -6.46 19.56 8.28
CA ILE A 294 -5.97 18.23 7.89
C ILE A 294 -7.20 17.33 7.82
N THR A 295 -7.64 17.01 6.60
CA THR A 295 -8.83 16.19 6.34
C THR A 295 -8.46 14.74 6.06
N TYR A 296 -9.45 13.86 6.12
CA TYR A 296 -9.30 12.45 5.79
C TYR A 296 -8.73 12.25 4.37
N GLU A 297 -9.25 13.01 3.39
CA GLU A 297 -8.85 12.93 1.98
C GLU A 297 -7.40 13.35 1.76
N ALA A 298 -6.92 14.34 2.51
CA ALA A 298 -5.53 14.77 2.44
C ALA A 298 -4.59 13.63 2.87
N ILE A 299 -4.96 12.89 3.93
CA ILE A 299 -4.12 11.81 4.45
C ILE A 299 -4.21 10.57 3.57
N THR A 300 -5.40 10.20 3.08
CA THR A 300 -5.55 9.02 2.19
C THR A 300 -4.77 9.20 0.90
N LYS A 301 -4.75 10.42 0.32
CA LYS A 301 -3.90 10.76 -0.83
C LYS A 301 -2.43 10.47 -0.51
N GLU A 302 -1.93 10.95 0.62
CA GLU A 302 -0.52 10.78 0.98
C GLU A 302 -0.16 9.30 1.28
N VAL A 303 -1.05 8.55 1.94
CA VAL A 303 -0.88 7.10 2.18
C VAL A 303 -0.93 6.30 0.87
N GLY A 304 -1.79 6.68 -0.08
CA GLY A 304 -1.84 6.05 -1.40
C GLY A 304 -0.54 6.19 -2.17
N VAL A 305 0.08 7.38 -2.12
CA VAL A 305 1.35 7.64 -2.82
C VAL A 305 2.58 7.07 -2.09
N GLN A 306 2.45 6.75 -0.80
CA GLN A 306 3.55 6.22 0.01
C GLN A 306 4.22 4.98 -0.59
N HIS A 307 3.46 4.10 -1.25
CA HIS A 307 3.99 2.89 -1.89
C HIS A 307 4.94 3.19 -3.05
N VAL A 308 4.75 4.34 -3.72
CA VAL A 308 5.61 4.81 -4.82
C VAL A 308 6.77 5.63 -4.26
N SER A 309 6.52 6.47 -3.26
CA SER A 309 7.55 7.31 -2.65
C SER A 309 8.50 6.51 -1.74
N LEU A 310 8.07 5.32 -1.30
CA LEU A 310 8.75 4.45 -0.33
C LEU A 310 9.03 5.17 1.01
N ALA A 311 8.18 6.13 1.38
CA ALA A 311 8.32 6.88 2.63
C ALA A 311 8.00 6.00 3.84
N ASN A 312 8.78 6.11 4.91
CA ASN A 312 8.53 5.48 6.20
C ASN A 312 7.70 6.38 7.12
N VAL A 313 7.73 7.69 6.86
CA VAL A 313 7.04 8.71 7.63
C VAL A 313 6.28 9.63 6.67
N ILE A 314 5.00 9.90 6.98
CA ILE A 314 4.23 10.99 6.38
C ILE A 314 4.08 12.07 7.44
N LEU A 315 4.57 13.27 7.14
CA LEU A 315 4.40 14.46 7.95
C LEU A 315 3.40 15.38 7.27
N VAL A 316 2.23 15.58 7.89
CA VAL A 316 1.24 16.56 7.40
C VAL A 316 1.25 17.77 8.32
N VAL A 317 1.53 18.92 7.73
CA VAL A 317 1.69 20.20 8.41
C VAL A 317 0.59 21.13 7.93
N SER A 318 -0.15 21.73 8.86
CA SER A 318 -1.20 22.67 8.50
C SER A 318 -1.45 23.76 9.52
N THR A 319 -1.92 24.91 9.04
CA THR A 319 -2.28 26.06 9.90
C THR A 319 -3.61 25.87 10.64
N GLY A 320 -4.45 24.92 10.23
CA GLY A 320 -5.68 24.54 10.94
C GLY A 320 -5.57 23.22 11.69
N LYS A 321 -6.70 22.73 12.21
CA LYS A 321 -6.77 21.51 13.03
C LYS A 321 -6.95 20.26 12.17
N ALA A 322 -6.51 19.12 12.68
CA ALA A 322 -6.88 17.81 12.12
C ALA A 322 -8.32 17.44 12.48
N THR A 323 -9.06 16.91 11.50
CA THR A 323 -10.41 16.41 11.74
C THR A 323 -10.39 15.11 12.55
N GLU A 324 -11.50 14.76 13.20
CA GLU A 324 -11.60 13.51 13.95
C GLU A 324 -11.46 12.29 13.03
N SER A 325 -12.02 12.37 11.82
CA SER A 325 -11.88 11.34 10.78
C SER A 325 -10.41 11.14 10.35
N ALA A 326 -9.67 12.24 10.16
CA ALA A 326 -8.23 12.23 9.89
C ALA A 326 -7.44 11.53 11.01
N GLN A 327 -7.73 11.87 12.27
CA GLN A 327 -7.07 11.26 13.43
C GLN A 327 -7.40 9.77 13.59
N LYS A 328 -8.65 9.37 13.31
CA LYS A 328 -9.06 7.96 13.34
C LYS A 328 -8.34 7.15 12.26
N TYR A 329 -8.25 7.69 11.04
CA TYR A 329 -7.55 7.04 9.93
C TYR A 329 -6.04 6.93 10.19
N ARG A 330 -5.38 8.00 10.67
CA ARG A 330 -3.98 7.96 11.13
C ARG A 330 -3.75 6.81 12.10
N ARG A 331 -4.56 6.70 13.16
CA ARG A 331 -4.41 5.65 14.18
C ARG A 331 -4.59 4.26 13.60
N HIS A 332 -5.51 4.07 12.67
CA HIS A 332 -5.71 2.80 11.98
C HIS A 332 -4.48 2.39 11.15
N ILE A 333 -3.93 3.29 10.33
CA ILE A 333 -2.74 2.99 9.50
C ILE A 333 -1.51 2.71 10.38
N VAL A 334 -1.32 3.48 11.44
CA VAL A 334 -0.19 3.30 12.37
C VAL A 334 -0.30 1.98 13.16
N SER A 335 -1.51 1.51 13.46
CA SER A 335 -1.72 0.26 14.21
C SER A 335 -1.62 -0.99 13.34
N THR A 336 -1.94 -0.90 12.04
CA THR A 336 -1.93 -2.04 11.10
C THR A 336 -0.65 -2.14 10.27
N GLY A 337 0.17 -1.08 10.21
CA GLY A 337 1.34 -1.02 9.35
C GLY A 337 2.61 -0.51 10.02
N ASN A 338 3.68 -0.44 9.21
CA ASN A 338 4.97 0.14 9.60
C ASN A 338 5.09 1.63 9.28
N LEU A 339 4.11 2.19 8.58
CA LEU A 339 4.05 3.59 8.21
C LEU A 339 3.70 4.45 9.42
N ASN A 340 4.53 5.44 9.71
CA ASN A 340 4.23 6.45 10.72
C ASN A 340 3.60 7.68 10.08
N ILE A 341 2.47 8.14 10.61
CA ILE A 341 1.82 9.37 10.17
C ILE A 341 1.85 10.37 11.33
N VAL A 342 2.37 11.55 11.05
CA VAL A 342 2.60 12.61 12.02
C VAL A 342 1.86 13.87 11.59
N PHE A 343 1.16 14.51 12.53
CA PHE A 343 0.48 15.78 12.29
C PHE A 343 1.13 16.93 13.05
N LEU A 344 1.36 18.04 12.36
CA LEU A 344 1.67 19.33 12.95
C LEU A 344 0.55 20.30 12.58
N ASP A 345 -0.44 20.39 13.47
CA ASP A 345 -1.60 21.27 13.30
C ASP A 345 -1.30 22.72 13.73
N GLY A 346 -2.29 23.61 13.58
CA GLY A 346 -2.11 25.02 13.92
C GLY A 346 -1.70 25.28 15.38
N ALA A 347 -2.14 24.43 16.31
CA ALA A 347 -1.76 24.53 17.73
C ALA A 347 -0.32 24.06 17.95
N ALA A 348 0.09 22.98 17.30
CA ALA A 348 1.48 22.52 17.26
C ALA A 348 2.40 23.61 16.69
N LEU A 349 2.05 24.22 15.55
CA LEU A 349 2.85 25.28 14.93
C LEU A 349 3.00 26.50 15.84
N GLN A 350 1.94 26.90 16.56
CA GLN A 350 2.02 27.99 17.55
C GLN A 350 2.98 27.65 18.70
N ARG A 351 2.92 26.43 19.23
CA ARG A 351 3.85 25.96 20.26
C ARG A 351 5.29 25.97 19.76
N ILE A 352 5.53 25.47 18.54
CA ILE A 352 6.86 25.41 17.92
C ILE A 352 7.41 26.83 17.66
N THR A 353 6.54 27.78 17.31
CA THR A 353 6.94 29.18 17.10
C THR A 353 7.37 29.84 18.41
N ALA A 354 6.68 29.54 19.52
CA ALA A 354 7.03 30.05 20.84
C ALA A 354 8.29 29.37 21.42
N ASP A 355 8.43 28.07 21.20
CA ASP A 355 9.56 27.25 21.63
C ASP A 355 9.90 26.20 20.58
N HIS A 356 11.04 26.38 19.92
CA HIS A 356 11.47 25.51 18.82
C HIS A 356 11.72 24.06 19.29
N SER A 357 12.01 23.85 20.58
CA SER A 357 12.21 22.50 21.15
C SER A 357 10.89 21.70 21.24
N ALA A 358 9.75 22.38 21.20
CA ALA A 358 8.42 21.75 21.20
C ALA A 358 8.19 20.85 19.97
N LEU A 359 8.87 21.11 18.84
CA LEU A 359 8.78 20.26 17.66
C LEU A 359 9.16 18.82 18.01
N ILE A 360 10.30 18.65 18.68
CA ILE A 360 10.79 17.32 19.01
C ILE A 360 9.93 16.67 20.11
N GLU A 361 9.46 17.44 21.08
CA GLU A 361 8.52 16.96 22.10
C GLU A 361 7.25 16.38 21.45
N ILE A 362 6.66 17.09 20.49
CA ILE A 362 5.45 16.68 19.77
C ILE A 362 5.72 15.41 18.96
N LEU A 363 6.85 15.33 18.25
CA LEU A 363 7.23 14.14 17.48
C LEU A 363 7.44 12.94 18.41
N ARG A 364 8.11 13.12 19.54
CA ARG A 364 8.32 12.05 20.53
C ARG A 364 7.01 11.58 21.14
N GLN A 365 6.10 12.49 21.46
CA GLN A 365 4.77 12.14 21.97
C GLN A 365 3.99 11.29 20.95
N GLN A 366 3.99 11.69 19.68
CA GLN A 366 3.33 10.93 18.62
C GLN A 366 4.01 9.58 18.33
N ALA A 367 5.34 9.49 18.49
CA ALA A 367 6.05 8.22 18.39
C ALA A 367 5.70 7.26 19.54
N HIS A 368 5.55 7.76 20.77
CA HIS A 368 5.06 6.95 21.90
C HIS A 368 3.61 6.52 21.73
N GLU A 369 2.75 7.40 21.20
CA GLU A 369 1.39 7.03 20.83
C GLU A 369 1.40 5.89 19.80
N ALA A 370 2.21 6.01 18.75
CA ALA A 370 2.38 4.97 17.73
C ALA A 370 2.87 3.64 18.33
N LEU A 371 3.85 3.69 19.23
CA LEU A 371 4.36 2.52 19.96
C LEU A 371 3.24 1.80 20.74
N ASN A 372 2.39 2.57 21.43
CA ASN A 372 1.28 2.02 22.22
C ASN A 372 0.13 1.49 21.36
N LEU A 373 -0.03 2.01 20.14
CA LEU A 373 -1.04 1.56 19.18
C LEU A 373 -0.65 0.24 18.49
N LYS A 374 0.63 -0.10 18.42
CA LYS A 374 1.09 -1.32 17.76
C LYS A 374 0.86 -2.55 18.63
N PRO A 375 0.17 -3.59 18.13
CA PRO A 375 -0.19 -4.75 18.92
C PRO A 375 1.05 -5.58 19.29
N THR A 376 1.25 -5.83 20.58
CA THR A 376 2.32 -6.70 21.13
C THR A 376 2.08 -8.19 20.83
N SER A 377 0.90 -8.55 20.32
CA SER A 377 0.54 -9.93 19.99
C SER A 377 1.37 -10.53 18.84
N ALA A 378 1.97 -9.71 17.99
CA ALA A 378 2.89 -10.16 16.92
C ALA A 378 4.23 -10.73 17.46
N LEU A 379 4.53 -10.53 18.75
CA LEU A 379 5.76 -11.01 19.40
C LEU A 379 5.58 -12.30 20.22
N LYS A 380 4.41 -12.97 20.18
CA LYS A 380 4.27 -14.29 20.83
C LYS A 380 5.24 -15.28 20.16
N ARG A 381 6.35 -15.57 20.84
CA ARG A 381 7.35 -16.58 20.46
C ARG A 381 6.65 -17.89 20.11
N HIS A 382 6.79 -18.34 18.87
CA HIS A 382 6.55 -19.73 18.52
C HIS A 382 7.67 -20.57 19.17
N ASP A 383 7.45 -21.06 20.40
CA ASP A 383 8.34 -22.01 21.05
C ASP A 383 8.23 -23.36 20.32
N TYR A 384 9.14 -23.60 19.36
CA TYR A 384 9.34 -24.90 18.75
C TYR A 384 10.00 -25.84 19.76
N ARG A 385 9.20 -26.54 20.58
CA ARG A 385 9.71 -27.64 21.40
C ARG A 385 9.63 -28.95 20.62
N LYS A 386 10.80 -29.46 20.21
CA LYS A 386 10.95 -30.78 19.59
C LYS A 386 10.79 -31.85 20.67
N THR A 387 9.65 -32.52 20.74
CA THR A 387 9.51 -33.74 21.55
C THR A 387 9.95 -34.94 20.72
N SER A 388 11.13 -35.47 21.00
CA SER A 388 11.58 -36.74 20.41
C SER A 388 10.99 -37.92 21.16
N LYS A 389 10.11 -38.70 20.51
CA LYS A 389 9.94 -40.14 20.75
C LYS A 389 9.19 -40.78 19.55
N GLY A 390 9.91 -41.62 18.80
CA GLY A 390 9.43 -42.75 17.99
C GLY A 390 8.34 -42.53 16.93
N ASP A 391 8.75 -42.62 15.65
CA ASP A 391 7.96 -42.79 14.42
C ASP A 391 6.74 -41.87 14.17
N GLY A 392 6.92 -40.99 13.19
CA GLY A 392 5.88 -40.11 12.64
C GLY A 392 6.05 -38.67 13.11
N SER A 393 6.72 -37.83 12.32
CA SER A 393 6.83 -36.40 12.59
C SER A 393 5.48 -35.72 12.41
N SER A 394 4.74 -35.48 13.50
CA SER A 394 3.59 -34.58 13.54
C SER A 394 4.00 -33.26 14.23
N TYR A 395 3.71 -32.14 13.59
CA TYR A 395 3.83 -30.82 14.17
C TYR A 395 2.47 -30.44 14.75
N SER A 396 2.32 -30.48 16.08
CA SER A 396 1.11 -29.96 16.73
C SER A 396 1.33 -28.49 17.11
N VAL A 397 0.66 -27.58 16.40
CA VAL A 397 0.52 -26.18 16.84
C VAL A 397 -0.55 -26.17 17.93
N LYS A 398 -0.18 -25.83 19.17
CA LYS A 398 -1.17 -25.38 20.14
C LYS A 398 -1.48 -23.92 19.83
N GLU A 399 -2.53 -23.70 19.04
CA GLU A 399 -3.13 -22.38 18.89
C GLU A 399 -3.85 -22.02 20.19
N GLU A 400 -3.24 -21.16 21.00
CA GLU A 400 -4.05 -20.30 21.87
C GLU A 400 -4.59 -19.16 21.01
N ALA A 401 -5.85 -19.30 20.59
CA ALA A 401 -6.61 -18.31 19.87
C ALA A 401 -6.45 -16.93 20.53
N ALA A 402 -5.82 -15.99 19.84
CA ALA A 402 -5.95 -14.59 20.18
C ALA A 402 -7.38 -14.19 19.83
N GLU A 403 -8.22 -14.06 20.86
CA GLU A 403 -9.53 -13.41 20.74
C GLU A 403 -9.31 -11.99 20.20
N TYR A 404 -9.58 -11.81 18.90
CA TYR A 404 -9.96 -10.51 18.39
C TYR A 404 -11.26 -10.14 19.09
N GLY A 405 -11.17 -9.28 20.09
CA GLY A 405 -12.31 -8.64 20.74
C GLY A 405 -13.03 -7.72 19.76
N GLY A 406 -13.78 -8.32 18.83
CA GLY A 406 -15.02 -7.71 18.35
C GLY A 406 -15.99 -7.58 19.53
N PRO A 407 -17.01 -6.71 19.45
CA PRO A 407 -17.98 -6.61 20.52
C PRO A 407 -18.53 -8.01 20.80
N ASN A 408 -18.39 -8.46 22.05
CA ASN A 408 -19.09 -9.63 22.58
C ASN A 408 -20.58 -9.32 22.55
N SER A 409 -21.19 -9.37 21.36
CA SER A 409 -22.63 -9.53 21.23
C SER A 409 -22.90 -10.97 21.56
N ILE A 410 -23.54 -11.22 22.69
CA ILE A 410 -24.22 -12.47 22.99
C ILE A 410 -24.97 -12.88 21.72
N ALA A 411 -24.56 -13.96 21.07
CA ALA A 411 -25.13 -14.37 19.79
C ALA A 411 -26.64 -14.57 19.98
N ALA A 412 -27.45 -13.73 19.33
CA ALA A 412 -28.89 -13.87 19.36
C ALA A 412 -29.25 -15.24 18.74
N PRO A 413 -30.27 -15.95 19.26
CA PRO A 413 -30.72 -17.22 18.67
C PRO A 413 -31.09 -17.02 17.20
N MET A 414 -30.84 -18.02 16.33
CA MET A 414 -31.15 -17.88 14.91
C MET A 414 -32.63 -17.50 14.72
N PRO A 415 -32.92 -16.47 13.90
CA PRO A 415 -34.29 -16.16 13.59
C PRO A 415 -34.93 -17.32 12.83
N LYS A 416 -36.26 -17.43 12.93
CA LYS A 416 -37.00 -18.40 12.10
C LYS A 416 -36.68 -18.16 10.62
N PRO A 417 -36.48 -19.22 9.82
CA PRO A 417 -36.20 -19.08 8.40
C PRO A 417 -37.38 -18.40 7.70
N SER A 418 -37.07 -17.51 6.76
CA SER A 418 -38.08 -16.80 5.97
C SER A 418 -38.86 -17.75 5.05
N TYR A 419 -38.19 -18.80 4.59
CA TYR A 419 -38.83 -20.01 4.07
C TYR A 419 -37.87 -21.19 4.18
N SER A 420 -38.39 -22.39 4.04
CA SER A 420 -37.59 -23.62 3.97
C SER A 420 -38.19 -24.59 2.96
N THR A 421 -37.33 -25.43 2.41
CA THR A 421 -37.68 -26.57 1.56
C THR A 421 -37.32 -27.86 2.30
N GLU A 422 -37.42 -29.01 1.64
CA GLU A 422 -37.01 -30.29 2.22
C GLU A 422 -35.50 -30.34 2.54
N LEU A 423 -34.68 -29.61 1.77
CA LEU A 423 -33.22 -29.69 1.85
C LEU A 423 -32.54 -28.41 2.33
N GLY A 424 -33.26 -27.31 2.57
CA GLY A 424 -32.59 -26.10 3.03
C GLY A 424 -33.48 -24.97 3.48
N SER A 425 -32.83 -23.92 3.98
CA SER A 425 -33.48 -22.79 4.64
C SER A 425 -32.87 -21.46 4.24
N MET A 426 -33.74 -20.48 3.99
CA MET A 426 -33.39 -19.10 3.67
C MET A 426 -33.66 -18.20 4.87
N TYR A 427 -32.70 -17.36 5.23
CA TYR A 427 -32.82 -16.39 6.32
C TYR A 427 -32.71 -14.96 5.80
N CYS A 428 -33.65 -14.10 6.21
CA CYS A 428 -33.61 -12.67 5.91
C CYS A 428 -32.88 -11.93 7.02
N GLY A 429 -31.82 -11.20 6.67
CA GLY A 429 -31.04 -10.40 7.61
C GLY A 429 -29.60 -10.16 7.16
N ASP A 430 -28.88 -9.37 7.93
CA ASP A 430 -27.45 -9.13 7.70
C ASP A 430 -26.66 -10.41 7.98
N ALA A 431 -25.87 -10.85 7.00
CA ALA A 431 -24.99 -12.00 7.13
C ALA A 431 -23.98 -11.83 8.29
N LEU A 432 -23.52 -10.61 8.61
CA LEU A 432 -22.66 -10.37 9.77
C LEU A 432 -23.36 -10.62 11.12
N THR A 433 -24.70 -10.59 11.13
CA THR A 433 -25.49 -10.93 12.33
C THR A 433 -25.86 -12.41 12.35
N LEU A 434 -26.18 -13.00 11.18
CA LEU A 434 -26.67 -14.37 11.07
C LEU A 434 -25.56 -15.43 11.12
N LEU A 435 -24.41 -15.20 10.49
CA LEU A 435 -23.30 -16.16 10.48
C LEU A 435 -22.76 -16.47 11.89
N PRO A 436 -22.59 -15.50 12.82
CA PRO A 436 -22.26 -15.80 14.21
C PRO A 436 -23.27 -16.74 14.90
N SER A 437 -24.57 -16.53 14.68
CA SER A 437 -25.63 -17.38 15.22
C SER A 437 -25.58 -18.80 14.62
N MET A 438 -25.30 -18.93 13.32
CA MET A 438 -25.07 -20.22 12.68
C MET A 438 -23.85 -20.95 13.28
N VAL A 439 -22.77 -20.21 13.58
CA VAL A 439 -21.59 -20.76 14.26
C VAL A 439 -21.96 -21.25 15.66
N ALA A 440 -22.72 -20.45 16.42
CA ALA A 440 -23.14 -20.76 17.79
C ALA A 440 -24.03 -22.02 17.86
N GLU A 441 -24.88 -22.23 16.86
CA GLU A 441 -25.71 -23.44 16.72
C GLU A 441 -24.95 -24.66 16.15
N GLY A 442 -23.66 -24.51 15.86
CA GLY A 442 -22.79 -25.62 15.44
C GLY A 442 -22.91 -26.00 13.96
N HIS A 443 -23.49 -25.14 13.10
CA HIS A 443 -23.57 -25.42 11.67
C HIS A 443 -22.17 -25.51 11.04
N ARG A 444 -22.03 -26.40 10.06
CA ARG A 444 -20.82 -26.55 9.23
C ARG A 444 -21.22 -26.77 7.77
N ALA A 445 -20.46 -26.16 6.86
CA ALA A 445 -20.65 -26.25 5.43
C ALA A 445 -19.42 -26.87 4.76
N GLN A 446 -19.65 -27.83 3.86
CA GLN A 446 -18.60 -28.40 3.02
C GLN A 446 -18.23 -27.44 1.88
N LEU A 447 -19.15 -26.56 1.48
CA LEU A 447 -18.90 -25.59 0.43
C LEU A 447 -19.61 -24.27 0.74
N ILE A 448 -18.84 -23.18 0.80
CA ILE A 448 -19.37 -21.82 0.69
C ILE A 448 -19.19 -21.38 -0.76
N VAL A 449 -20.27 -21.11 -1.49
CA VAL A 449 -20.19 -20.53 -2.84
C VAL A 449 -21.00 -19.25 -2.86
N THR A 450 -20.36 -18.16 -3.26
CA THR A 450 -21.02 -16.86 -3.23
C THR A 450 -20.48 -15.89 -4.26
N SER A 451 -21.28 -14.88 -4.56
CA SER A 451 -20.87 -13.69 -5.30
C SER A 451 -21.21 -12.49 -4.44
N PRO A 452 -20.26 -11.96 -3.66
CA PRO A 452 -20.50 -10.82 -2.81
C PRO A 452 -20.96 -9.61 -3.65
N PRO A 453 -21.71 -8.66 -3.07
CA PRO A 453 -22.01 -7.41 -3.74
C PRO A 453 -20.70 -6.78 -4.26
N PHE A 454 -20.64 -6.47 -5.55
CA PHE A 454 -19.44 -5.84 -6.12
C PHE A 454 -19.35 -4.38 -5.69
N ALA A 455 -18.13 -3.85 -5.61
CA ALA A 455 -17.87 -2.41 -5.43
C ALA A 455 -18.30 -1.60 -6.67
N LEU A 456 -19.60 -1.56 -6.98
CA LEU A 456 -20.11 -0.93 -8.20
C LEU A 456 -20.22 0.58 -8.03
N VAL A 457 -19.63 1.28 -9.00
CA VAL A 457 -19.56 2.75 -9.18
C VAL A 457 -20.93 3.38 -9.55
N ARG A 458 -22.05 2.81 -9.10
CA ARG A 458 -23.38 3.43 -9.22
C ARG A 458 -24.09 3.39 -7.86
N GLN A 459 -24.05 4.55 -7.19
CA GLN A 459 -24.81 4.86 -5.99
C GLN A 459 -26.28 4.40 -6.10
N LYS A 460 -26.77 3.74 -5.05
CA LYS A 460 -28.01 4.21 -4.41
C LYS A 460 -27.59 5.25 -3.37
N GLU A 461 -28.47 6.22 -3.12
CA GLU A 461 -28.25 7.46 -2.38
C GLU A 461 -27.37 7.31 -1.12
N TYR A 462 -26.37 8.19 -1.00
CA TYR A 462 -25.22 8.25 -0.06
C TYR A 462 -23.95 7.46 -0.45
N GLY A 463 -22.91 8.22 -0.86
CA GLY A 463 -21.48 7.88 -0.77
C GLY A 463 -20.94 6.81 -1.74
N ASN A 464 -19.88 7.12 -2.48
CA ASN A 464 -19.12 6.06 -3.17
C ASN A 464 -18.21 5.37 -2.14
N GLU A 465 -18.32 4.06 -1.96
CA GLU A 465 -17.37 3.31 -1.12
C GLU A 465 -16.06 3.07 -1.88
N ASP A 466 -14.94 3.29 -1.17
CA ASP A 466 -13.59 3.08 -1.67
C ASP A 466 -13.25 1.58 -1.72
N SER A 467 -12.36 1.21 -2.65
CA SER A 467 -11.87 -0.17 -2.80
C SER A 467 -11.29 -0.77 -1.52
N ASP A 468 -10.70 0.07 -0.66
CA ASP A 468 -10.15 -0.36 0.62
C ASP A 468 -11.27 -0.53 1.68
N THR A 469 -12.32 0.29 1.65
CA THR A 469 -13.53 0.10 2.48
C THR A 469 -14.19 -1.25 2.20
N TYR A 470 -14.23 -1.66 0.93
CA TYR A 470 -14.78 -2.96 0.54
C TYR A 470 -14.00 -4.14 1.12
N ILE A 471 -12.66 -4.05 1.12
CA ILE A 471 -11.79 -5.09 1.67
C ILE A 471 -12.00 -5.20 3.18
N GLU A 472 -12.07 -4.08 3.90
CA GLU A 472 -12.34 -4.06 5.34
C GLU A 472 -13.75 -4.53 5.69
N TRP A 473 -14.75 -4.20 4.87
CA TRP A 473 -16.10 -4.75 4.99
C TRP A 473 -16.08 -6.27 4.81
N PHE A 474 -15.46 -6.78 3.75
CA PHE A 474 -15.39 -8.22 3.49
C PHE A 474 -14.57 -8.97 4.55
N ALA A 475 -13.53 -8.35 5.09
CA ALA A 475 -12.66 -8.95 6.10
C ALA A 475 -13.42 -9.35 7.37
N GLN A 476 -14.54 -8.70 7.69
CA GLN A 476 -15.39 -9.05 8.83
C GLN A 476 -16.02 -10.45 8.70
N PHE A 477 -16.19 -10.97 7.48
CA PHE A 477 -16.75 -12.31 7.24
C PHE A 477 -15.72 -13.43 7.41
N ILE A 478 -14.42 -13.12 7.31
CA ILE A 478 -13.32 -14.11 7.32
C ILE A 478 -13.38 -15.02 8.57
N PRO A 479 -13.48 -14.50 9.81
CA PRO A 479 -13.53 -15.34 11.00
C PRO A 479 -14.75 -16.27 11.02
N HIS A 480 -15.87 -15.84 10.44
CA HIS A 480 -17.10 -16.62 10.38
C HIS A 480 -17.01 -17.71 9.31
N PHE A 481 -16.49 -17.40 8.12
CA PHE A 481 -16.24 -18.41 7.09
C PHE A 481 -15.30 -19.50 7.58
N LYS A 482 -14.21 -19.13 8.28
CA LYS A 482 -13.30 -20.10 8.88
C LYS A 482 -13.97 -21.04 9.89
N LYS A 483 -14.91 -20.53 10.69
CA LYS A 483 -15.62 -21.33 11.69
C LYS A 483 -16.76 -22.16 11.09
N LEU A 484 -17.37 -21.70 10.00
CA LEU A 484 -18.48 -22.38 9.32
C LEU A 484 -17.99 -23.42 8.32
N LEU A 485 -16.82 -23.24 7.72
CA LEU A 485 -16.25 -24.24 6.84
C LEU A 485 -15.87 -25.50 7.62
N ASP A 486 -16.21 -26.63 7.05
CA ASP A 486 -15.59 -27.89 7.42
C ASP A 486 -14.06 -27.82 7.18
N PRO A 487 -13.21 -28.52 7.96
CA PRO A 487 -11.76 -28.52 7.72
C PRO A 487 -11.34 -28.90 6.29
N GLN A 488 -12.08 -29.82 5.64
CA GLN A 488 -11.87 -30.19 4.22
C GLN A 488 -12.80 -29.43 3.27
N GLY A 489 -13.52 -28.43 3.76
CA GLY A 489 -14.46 -27.62 3.01
C GLY A 489 -13.78 -26.59 2.11
N SER A 490 -14.53 -26.10 1.14
CA SER A 490 -14.06 -25.13 0.14
C SER A 490 -14.85 -23.83 0.20
N LEU A 491 -14.17 -22.72 -0.10
CA LEU A 491 -14.73 -21.38 -0.26
C LEU A 491 -14.55 -20.94 -1.72
N VAL A 492 -15.64 -20.69 -2.42
CA VAL A 492 -15.66 -20.23 -3.81
C VAL A 492 -16.28 -18.84 -3.86
N ILE A 493 -15.51 -17.88 -4.37
CA ILE A 493 -15.92 -16.48 -4.48
C ILE A 493 -15.88 -16.06 -5.95
N ASP A 494 -17.03 -15.72 -6.53
CA ASP A 494 -17.13 -15.01 -7.82
C ASP A 494 -17.07 -13.50 -7.57
N ILE A 495 -16.14 -12.81 -8.23
CA ILE A 495 -15.93 -11.38 -8.08
C ILE A 495 -15.56 -10.70 -9.40
N GLY A 496 -16.34 -9.66 -9.74
CA GLY A 496 -16.16 -8.89 -10.95
C GLY A 496 -15.19 -7.73 -10.78
N GLY A 497 -14.25 -7.54 -11.72
CA GLY A 497 -13.41 -6.35 -11.73
C GLY A 497 -14.20 -5.07 -12.04
N THR A 498 -13.75 -3.93 -11.50
CA THR A 498 -14.36 -2.61 -11.70
C THR A 498 -13.35 -1.62 -12.27
N TRP A 499 -13.82 -0.51 -12.82
CA TRP A 499 -12.99 0.56 -13.38
C TRP A 499 -12.91 1.74 -12.42
N ILE A 500 -11.75 2.39 -12.34
CA ILE A 500 -11.59 3.61 -11.54
C ILE A 500 -12.40 4.72 -12.21
N LYS A 501 -13.24 5.41 -11.43
CA LYS A 501 -14.11 6.46 -11.94
C LYS A 501 -13.29 7.56 -12.63
N GLY A 502 -13.65 7.88 -13.87
CA GLY A 502 -12.98 8.93 -14.66
C GLY A 502 -11.65 8.52 -15.31
N LEU A 503 -11.13 7.33 -15.05
CA LEU A 503 -9.86 6.84 -15.61
C LEU A 503 -10.04 5.55 -16.42
N PRO A 504 -9.30 5.36 -17.54
CA PRO A 504 -9.27 4.10 -18.29
C PRO A 504 -8.36 3.06 -17.60
N ALA A 505 -8.45 2.95 -16.27
CA ALA A 505 -7.68 2.05 -15.42
C ALA A 505 -8.62 1.15 -14.60
N LYS A 506 -8.20 -0.10 -14.39
CA LYS A 506 -8.93 -1.08 -13.57
C LYS A 506 -8.61 -0.88 -12.09
N SER A 507 -9.62 -1.04 -11.23
CA SER A 507 -9.38 -1.25 -9.81
C SER A 507 -8.74 -2.61 -9.57
N THR A 508 -7.82 -2.68 -8.62
CA THR A 508 -7.14 -3.91 -8.19
C THR A 508 -7.77 -4.52 -6.95
N TYR A 509 -8.93 -4.02 -6.50
CA TYR A 509 -9.58 -4.42 -5.24
C TYR A 509 -9.80 -5.93 -5.13
N GLN A 510 -10.17 -6.60 -6.23
CA GLN A 510 -10.30 -8.05 -6.24
C GLN A 510 -8.96 -8.73 -5.92
N PHE A 511 -7.86 -8.32 -6.52
CA PHE A 511 -6.56 -8.95 -6.24
C PHE A 511 -6.07 -8.66 -4.82
N LYS A 512 -6.31 -7.45 -4.31
CA LYS A 512 -6.03 -7.11 -2.91
C LYS A 512 -6.85 -7.97 -1.94
N LEU A 513 -8.14 -8.20 -2.23
CA LEU A 513 -8.99 -9.07 -1.43
C LEU A 513 -8.49 -10.52 -1.41
N LEU A 514 -8.07 -11.05 -2.56
CA LEU A 514 -7.48 -12.39 -2.64
C LEU A 514 -6.22 -12.51 -1.76
N ILE A 515 -5.32 -11.53 -1.83
CA ILE A 515 -4.11 -11.50 -0.99
C ILE A 515 -4.52 -11.46 0.49
N ARG A 516 -5.46 -10.61 0.86
CA ARG A 516 -5.95 -10.49 2.24
C ARG A 516 -6.55 -11.80 2.76
N LEU A 517 -7.29 -12.52 1.92
CA LEU A 517 -7.83 -13.85 2.26
C LEU A 517 -6.71 -14.86 2.48
N CYS A 518 -5.68 -14.87 1.63
CA CYS A 518 -4.52 -15.75 1.78
C CYS A 518 -3.71 -15.44 3.04
N GLU A 519 -3.42 -14.15 3.30
CA GLU A 519 -2.75 -13.69 4.52
C GLU A 519 -3.54 -14.01 5.79
N SER A 520 -4.86 -14.08 5.69
CA SER A 520 -5.70 -14.51 6.81
C SER A 520 -5.59 -15.99 7.11
N GLY A 521 -4.95 -16.80 6.26
CA GLY A 521 -4.73 -18.24 6.44
C GLY A 521 -5.59 -19.15 5.56
N PHE A 522 -6.19 -18.63 4.49
CA PHE A 522 -6.73 -19.48 3.41
C PHE A 522 -5.62 -19.84 2.42
N PHE A 523 -5.69 -21.04 1.85
CA PHE A 523 -4.91 -21.41 0.67
C PHE A 523 -5.73 -21.14 -0.58
N LEU A 524 -5.13 -20.50 -1.58
CA LEU A 524 -5.68 -20.49 -2.94
C LEU A 524 -5.44 -21.86 -3.57
N ALA A 525 -6.48 -22.69 -3.60
CA ALA A 525 -6.42 -24.02 -4.19
C ALA A 525 -6.29 -23.93 -5.72
N GLN A 526 -7.11 -23.08 -6.36
CA GLN A 526 -6.97 -22.75 -7.78
C GLN A 526 -7.72 -21.45 -8.13
N ASP A 527 -7.17 -20.69 -9.07
CA ASP A 527 -7.85 -19.57 -9.72
C ASP A 527 -8.66 -20.05 -10.94
N PHE A 528 -9.93 -19.66 -10.99
CA PHE A 528 -10.82 -19.87 -12.12
C PHE A 528 -11.23 -18.54 -12.74
N TYR A 529 -11.57 -18.57 -14.03
CA TYR A 529 -12.00 -17.40 -14.78
C TYR A 529 -13.34 -17.67 -15.44
N HIS A 530 -14.36 -16.88 -15.08
CA HIS A 530 -15.68 -16.94 -15.71
C HIS A 530 -15.74 -15.98 -16.89
N TYR A 531 -15.85 -16.52 -18.10
CA TYR A 531 -16.04 -15.72 -19.31
C TYR A 531 -17.52 -15.53 -19.63
N ASN A 532 -17.97 -14.28 -19.55
CA ASN A 532 -19.31 -13.84 -19.94
C ASN A 532 -19.25 -12.96 -21.21
N PRO A 533 -19.33 -13.56 -22.40
CA PRO A 533 -19.34 -12.83 -23.66
C PRO A 533 -20.63 -12.02 -23.92
N ALA A 534 -21.71 -12.22 -23.15
CA ALA A 534 -22.91 -11.40 -23.26
C ALA A 534 -22.87 -10.13 -22.38
N ARG A 535 -21.79 -9.91 -21.62
CA ARG A 535 -21.59 -8.66 -20.87
C ARG A 535 -21.73 -7.47 -21.81
N LEU A 536 -22.36 -6.38 -21.39
CA LEU A 536 -22.41 -5.19 -22.24
C LEU A 536 -21.00 -4.60 -22.40
N PRO A 537 -20.68 -3.89 -23.51
CA PRO A 537 -19.39 -3.23 -23.70
C PRO A 537 -19.28 -2.02 -22.76
N THR A 538 -19.04 -2.29 -21.48
CA THR A 538 -18.94 -1.31 -20.40
C THR A 538 -17.52 -1.26 -19.83
N PRO A 539 -17.02 -0.08 -19.39
CA PRO A 539 -17.65 1.25 -19.49
C PRO A 539 -17.69 1.76 -20.93
N ALA A 540 -18.85 2.27 -21.36
CA ALA A 540 -19.08 2.72 -22.73
C ALA A 540 -18.08 3.82 -23.16
N GLU A 541 -17.71 4.71 -22.23
CA GLU A 541 -16.71 5.76 -22.47
C GLU A 541 -15.38 5.19 -23.00
N TRP A 542 -14.88 4.11 -22.39
CA TRP A 542 -13.57 3.54 -22.74
C TRP A 542 -13.64 2.51 -23.87
N VAL A 543 -14.75 1.77 -23.97
CA VAL A 543 -14.90 0.66 -24.92
C VAL A 543 -15.54 1.13 -26.23
N THR A 544 -16.69 1.81 -26.18
CA THR A 544 -17.47 2.15 -27.38
C THR A 544 -17.23 3.57 -27.89
N ILE A 545 -17.03 4.55 -27.00
CA ILE A 545 -16.89 5.97 -27.35
C ILE A 545 -15.44 6.28 -27.73
N ARG A 546 -14.49 6.20 -26.79
CA ARG A 546 -13.07 6.52 -27.05
C ARG A 546 -12.28 5.37 -27.66
N ARG A 547 -12.80 4.13 -27.60
CA ARG A 547 -12.18 2.91 -28.14
C ARG A 547 -10.74 2.67 -27.65
N LEU A 548 -10.49 2.94 -26.37
CA LEU A 548 -9.18 2.78 -25.71
C LEU A 548 -8.98 1.40 -25.07
N ARG A 549 -10.06 0.65 -24.86
CA ARG A 549 -10.08 -0.62 -24.13
C ARG A 549 -10.98 -1.64 -24.81
N VAL A 550 -10.65 -2.91 -24.63
CA VAL A 550 -11.50 -4.03 -25.06
C VAL A 550 -12.62 -4.31 -24.07
N LYS A 551 -13.60 -5.08 -24.51
CA LYS A 551 -14.75 -5.50 -23.72
C LYS A 551 -14.33 -6.30 -22.49
N ASP A 552 -14.69 -5.80 -21.32
CA ASP A 552 -14.43 -6.45 -20.04
C ASP A 552 -15.45 -7.58 -19.80
N SER A 553 -15.06 -8.83 -20.09
CA SER A 553 -15.95 -10.00 -20.13
C SER A 553 -15.56 -11.12 -19.18
N ILE A 554 -14.59 -10.90 -18.28
CA ILE A 554 -14.07 -11.93 -17.38
C ILE A 554 -14.32 -11.51 -15.93
N ASN A 555 -14.86 -12.43 -15.14
CA ASN A 555 -14.84 -12.37 -13.69
C ASN A 555 -13.80 -13.36 -13.14
N ASN A 556 -13.22 -13.02 -12.00
CA ASN A 556 -12.35 -13.93 -11.28
C ASN A 556 -13.21 -14.78 -10.34
N VAL A 557 -12.96 -16.08 -10.33
CA VAL A 557 -13.56 -17.02 -9.39
C VAL A 557 -12.44 -17.66 -8.61
N TRP A 558 -12.34 -17.40 -7.31
CA TRP A 558 -11.28 -17.99 -6.49
C TRP A 558 -11.80 -19.17 -5.71
N TRP A 559 -11.14 -20.31 -5.86
CA TRP A 559 -11.34 -21.47 -5.01
C TRP A 559 -10.28 -21.46 -3.91
N LEU A 560 -10.74 -21.21 -2.69
CA LEU A 560 -9.98 -21.12 -1.46
C LEU A 560 -10.32 -22.30 -0.54
N ALA A 561 -9.37 -22.67 0.33
CA ALA A 561 -9.56 -23.73 1.30
C ALA A 561 -8.77 -23.44 2.60
N LEU A 562 -9.16 -24.10 3.70
CA LEU A 562 -8.39 -24.05 4.95
C LEU A 562 -7.24 -25.07 4.97
N ASP A 563 -7.42 -26.17 4.25
CA ASP A 563 -6.42 -27.22 4.01
C ASP A 563 -6.18 -27.32 2.49
N PRO A 564 -4.93 -27.39 2.00
CA PRO A 564 -4.67 -27.60 0.58
C PRO A 564 -5.16 -28.97 0.05
N PHE A 565 -5.41 -29.95 0.90
CA PHE A 565 -5.87 -31.31 0.55
C PHE A 565 -7.38 -31.49 0.74
N VAL A 566 -8.18 -30.65 0.09
CA VAL A 566 -9.66 -30.73 0.09
C VAL A 566 -10.20 -31.94 -0.68
N ASP A 567 -11.44 -32.33 -0.36
CA ASP A 567 -12.20 -33.37 -1.07
C ASP A 567 -12.73 -32.87 -2.43
N ALA A 568 -11.82 -32.73 -3.39
CA ALA A 568 -12.13 -32.36 -4.77
C ALA A 568 -11.99 -33.55 -5.72
N ASP A 569 -12.91 -33.67 -6.67
CA ASP A 569 -12.92 -34.79 -7.61
C ASP A 569 -13.31 -34.35 -9.02
N ASN A 570 -12.30 -34.16 -9.86
CA ASN A 570 -12.47 -33.68 -11.23
C ASN A 570 -13.24 -34.67 -12.14
N ARG A 571 -13.37 -35.94 -11.73
CA ARG A 571 -14.16 -36.94 -12.47
C ARG A 571 -15.66 -36.61 -12.44
N ARG A 572 -16.11 -35.79 -11.48
CA ARG A 572 -17.51 -35.35 -11.34
C ARG A 572 -17.88 -34.21 -12.29
N VAL A 573 -16.90 -33.62 -12.98
CA VAL A 573 -17.07 -32.44 -13.86
C VAL A 573 -16.39 -32.63 -15.23
N LEU A 574 -16.27 -33.87 -15.70
CA LEU A 574 -15.69 -34.14 -17.02
C LEU A 574 -16.53 -33.54 -18.15
N GLU A 575 -15.84 -33.01 -19.15
CA GLU A 575 -16.43 -32.57 -20.41
C GLU A 575 -16.38 -33.69 -21.45
N PRO A 576 -17.32 -33.75 -22.40
CA PRO A 576 -17.22 -34.68 -23.52
C PRO A 576 -15.91 -34.47 -24.31
N TYR A 577 -15.28 -35.55 -24.76
CA TYR A 577 -14.11 -35.44 -25.63
C TYR A 577 -14.41 -34.72 -26.94
N SER A 578 -13.42 -33.98 -27.45
CA SER A 578 -13.47 -33.45 -28.82
C SER A 578 -13.47 -34.57 -29.86
N GLU A 579 -13.97 -34.30 -31.06
CA GLU A 579 -13.94 -35.26 -32.17
C GLU A 579 -12.50 -35.69 -32.54
N SER A 580 -11.53 -34.78 -32.41
CA SER A 580 -10.11 -35.10 -32.59
C SER A 580 -9.61 -36.09 -31.54
N MET A 581 -9.99 -35.91 -30.28
CA MET A 581 -9.59 -36.81 -29.19
C MET A 581 -10.29 -38.18 -29.31
N LYS A 582 -11.59 -38.21 -29.65
CA LYS A 582 -12.30 -39.46 -29.96
C LYS A 582 -11.63 -40.23 -31.10
N THR A 583 -11.18 -39.52 -32.14
CA THR A 583 -10.45 -40.11 -33.26
C THR A 583 -9.09 -40.66 -32.84
N LEU A 584 -8.37 -39.94 -31.96
CA LEU A 584 -7.07 -40.34 -31.43
C LEU A 584 -7.16 -41.57 -30.54
N ILE A 585 -8.17 -41.64 -29.66
CA ILE A 585 -8.48 -42.82 -28.84
C ILE A 585 -8.76 -44.04 -29.75
N LYS A 586 -9.53 -43.87 -30.83
CA LYS A 586 -9.82 -44.95 -31.79
C LYS A 586 -8.61 -45.41 -32.59
N LYS A 587 -7.75 -44.49 -33.04
CA LYS A 587 -6.60 -44.80 -33.91
C LYS A 587 -5.34 -45.23 -33.13
N GLY A 588 -5.34 -45.03 -31.82
CA GLY A 588 -4.16 -45.21 -30.98
C GLY A 588 -3.20 -44.02 -31.08
N TYR A 589 -2.57 -43.71 -29.95
CA TYR A 589 -1.56 -42.65 -29.86
C TYR A 589 -0.16 -43.26 -29.97
N LYS A 590 0.69 -42.69 -30.82
CA LYS A 590 2.12 -43.01 -30.84
C LYS A 590 2.88 -41.93 -30.08
N PRO A 591 3.52 -42.26 -28.94
CA PRO A 591 4.42 -41.36 -28.24
C PRO A 591 5.45 -40.75 -29.18
N ALA A 592 5.63 -39.44 -29.10
CA ALA A 592 6.67 -38.72 -29.79
C ALA A 592 7.22 -37.64 -28.88
N LEU A 593 8.55 -37.49 -28.87
CA LEU A 593 9.19 -36.44 -28.09
C LEU A 593 8.79 -35.08 -28.66
N ARG A 594 8.17 -34.21 -27.85
CA ARG A 594 7.89 -32.85 -28.31
C ARG A 594 9.19 -32.05 -28.41
N PRO A 595 9.26 -31.02 -29.27
CA PRO A 595 10.39 -30.09 -29.30
C PRO A 595 10.71 -29.43 -27.95
N SER A 596 9.73 -29.38 -27.03
CA SER A 596 9.89 -28.88 -25.67
C SER A 596 10.55 -29.88 -24.70
N GLY A 597 10.95 -31.07 -25.17
CA GLY A 597 11.57 -32.12 -24.34
C GLY A 597 10.59 -32.89 -23.45
N HIS A 598 9.28 -32.66 -23.56
CA HIS A 598 8.27 -33.38 -22.80
C HIS A 598 7.93 -34.72 -23.48
N ASP A 599 8.20 -35.82 -22.80
CA ASP A 599 7.88 -37.17 -23.26
C ASP A 599 6.42 -37.51 -22.94
N ILE A 600 5.61 -37.76 -23.97
CA ILE A 600 4.19 -38.08 -23.78
C ILE A 600 4.03 -39.58 -23.72
N SER A 601 3.65 -40.07 -22.54
CA SER A 601 3.37 -41.50 -22.33
C SER A 601 2.30 -42.05 -23.27
N ASP A 602 2.41 -43.34 -23.58
CA ASP A 602 1.43 -44.17 -24.26
C ASP A 602 0.01 -44.15 -23.65
N LYS A 603 -0.10 -43.78 -22.36
CA LYS A 603 -1.37 -43.68 -21.62
C LYS A 603 -2.37 -42.65 -22.17
N PHE A 604 -1.96 -41.78 -23.10
CA PHE A 604 -2.84 -40.78 -23.74
C PHE A 604 -3.95 -41.41 -24.60
N GLY A 605 -3.82 -42.68 -24.99
CA GLY A 605 -4.85 -43.42 -25.74
C GLY A 605 -5.98 -43.98 -24.87
N ARG A 606 -5.92 -43.87 -23.54
CA ARG A 606 -6.92 -44.42 -22.63
C ARG A 606 -8.16 -43.52 -22.55
N ASP A 607 -9.33 -44.11 -22.78
CA ASP A 607 -10.61 -43.47 -22.51
C ASP A 607 -10.87 -43.41 -21.00
N ASN A 608 -11.04 -42.21 -20.46
CA ASN A 608 -11.33 -41.94 -19.05
C ASN A 608 -12.73 -41.34 -18.84
N GLY A 609 -13.63 -41.49 -19.82
CA GLY A 609 -15.02 -41.03 -19.75
C GLY A 609 -15.24 -39.55 -20.10
N GLY A 610 -14.16 -38.78 -20.31
CA GLY A 610 -14.23 -37.38 -20.71
C GLY A 610 -12.92 -36.62 -20.50
N ALA A 611 -12.89 -35.37 -20.98
CA ALA A 611 -11.78 -34.44 -20.79
C ALA A 611 -11.91 -33.72 -19.45
N ILE A 612 -10.78 -33.47 -18.79
CA ILE A 612 -10.73 -32.62 -17.60
C ILE A 612 -10.93 -31.16 -18.06
N PRO A 613 -11.89 -30.42 -17.48
CA PRO A 613 -12.17 -29.05 -17.89
C PRO A 613 -10.99 -28.11 -17.56
N PRO A 614 -10.77 -27.05 -18.36
CA PRO A 614 -9.80 -26.02 -18.02
C PRO A 614 -10.32 -25.13 -16.87
N ASN A 615 -9.41 -24.39 -16.22
CA ASN A 615 -9.78 -23.37 -15.23
C ASN A 615 -10.41 -22.10 -15.84
N PHE A 616 -10.91 -22.20 -17.07
CA PHE A 616 -11.58 -21.14 -17.80
C PHE A 616 -13.01 -21.58 -18.10
N LEU A 617 -13.94 -21.17 -17.24
CA LEU A 617 -15.32 -21.62 -17.27
C LEU A 617 -16.04 -21.01 -18.49
N ARG A 618 -16.34 -21.87 -19.47
CA ARG A 618 -17.17 -21.59 -20.64
C ARG A 618 -18.46 -22.39 -20.49
N GLY A 619 -19.59 -21.80 -20.86
CA GLY A 619 -20.90 -22.48 -20.72
C GLY A 619 -20.93 -23.73 -21.58
N ASN A 620 -21.55 -24.80 -21.06
CA ASN A 620 -21.79 -26.03 -21.81
C ASN A 620 -23.07 -25.89 -22.62
N ALA A 621 -22.96 -25.83 -23.95
CA ALA A 621 -24.02 -26.22 -24.85
C ALA A 621 -23.40 -26.79 -26.13
N ASP A 622 -23.60 -28.09 -26.30
CA ASP A 622 -23.58 -28.88 -27.55
C ASP A 622 -22.59 -28.46 -28.66
N PHE A 623 -21.60 -29.33 -28.83
CA PHE A 623 -20.55 -29.32 -29.84
C PHE A 623 -21.05 -29.65 -31.27
N LEU A 624 -22.27 -29.27 -31.63
CA LEU A 624 -22.82 -29.45 -32.97
C LEU A 624 -23.24 -28.11 -33.55
N GLN A 625 -22.48 -27.70 -34.56
CA GLN A 625 -22.69 -26.50 -35.39
C GLN A 625 -22.39 -25.19 -34.69
N GLY A 626 -21.11 -24.80 -34.79
CA GLY A 626 -20.52 -23.51 -34.43
C GLY A 626 -21.47 -22.47 -33.87
N ASN A 627 -21.67 -22.45 -32.56
CA ASN A 627 -22.45 -21.44 -31.89
C ASN A 627 -21.97 -21.22 -30.46
N LEU A 628 -21.59 -19.98 -30.21
CA LEU A 628 -21.19 -19.39 -28.94
C LEU A 628 -22.40 -19.33 -27.99
N MET A 629 -22.46 -20.18 -26.96
CA MET A 629 -23.35 -20.02 -25.79
C MET A 629 -22.62 -20.47 -24.50
N THR A 630 -21.60 -19.76 -24.02
CA THR A 630 -21.66 -18.61 -23.09
C THR A 630 -22.34 -18.93 -21.74
N LEU A 631 -21.59 -18.85 -20.62
CA LEU A 631 -22.13 -18.62 -19.26
C LEU A 631 -22.69 -17.18 -19.17
N ALA A 632 -23.55 -16.83 -20.12
CA ALA A 632 -24.16 -15.54 -20.23
C ALA A 632 -25.37 -15.49 -19.31
N ASN A 633 -25.56 -14.36 -18.64
CA ASN A 633 -26.75 -14.10 -17.84
C ASN A 633 -27.97 -13.77 -18.73
N THR A 634 -28.15 -14.53 -19.82
CA THR A 634 -29.14 -14.32 -20.90
C THR A 634 -30.38 -15.17 -20.75
N ASP A 635 -30.51 -15.94 -19.66
CA ASP A 635 -31.76 -16.61 -19.31
C ASP A 635 -32.83 -15.54 -19.08
N SER A 636 -33.66 -15.35 -20.10
CA SER A 636 -34.73 -14.36 -20.19
C SER A 636 -36.12 -14.97 -19.97
N ASN A 637 -36.23 -16.29 -19.86
CA ASN A 637 -37.51 -17.00 -19.80
C ASN A 637 -37.63 -18.09 -18.71
N SER A 638 -36.68 -18.16 -17.77
CA SER A 638 -36.81 -19.02 -16.57
C SER A 638 -38.17 -18.88 -15.88
N HIS A 639 -38.58 -19.96 -15.20
CA HIS A 639 -39.75 -19.95 -14.32
C HIS A 639 -39.69 -18.78 -13.33
N TYR A 640 -38.53 -18.53 -12.72
CA TYR A 640 -38.30 -17.39 -11.83
C TYR A 640 -38.65 -16.04 -12.49
N LEU A 641 -38.16 -15.77 -13.70
CA LEU A 641 -38.43 -14.50 -14.39
C LEU A 641 -39.89 -14.34 -14.79
N ARG A 642 -40.54 -15.42 -15.25
CA ARG A 642 -41.98 -15.42 -15.57
C ARG A 642 -42.80 -15.08 -14.32
N ARG A 643 -42.51 -15.72 -13.19
CA ARG A 643 -43.19 -15.47 -11.91
C ARG A 643 -42.93 -14.06 -11.37
N CYS A 644 -41.70 -13.56 -11.46
CA CYS A 644 -41.39 -12.17 -11.14
C CYS A 644 -42.24 -11.19 -11.98
N LYS A 645 -42.38 -11.44 -13.28
CA LYS A 645 -43.21 -10.62 -14.18
C LYS A 645 -44.70 -10.70 -13.82
N GLU A 646 -45.23 -11.90 -13.58
CA GLU A 646 -46.63 -12.12 -13.16
C GLU A 646 -46.96 -11.44 -11.83
N LYS A 647 -46.02 -11.42 -10.88
CA LYS A 647 -46.19 -10.81 -9.56
C LYS A 647 -45.74 -9.34 -9.52
N ASN A 648 -45.33 -8.77 -10.65
CA ASN A 648 -44.80 -7.40 -10.76
C ASN A 648 -43.64 -7.12 -9.78
N ILE A 649 -42.79 -8.12 -9.53
CA ILE A 649 -41.58 -8.02 -8.69
C ILE A 649 -40.37 -7.88 -9.61
N LYS A 650 -39.54 -6.86 -9.36
CA LYS A 650 -38.31 -6.66 -10.12
C LYS A 650 -37.31 -7.80 -9.80
N PRO A 651 -36.84 -8.56 -10.80
CA PRO A 651 -35.90 -9.65 -10.56
C PRO A 651 -34.55 -9.13 -10.07
N HIS A 652 -33.78 -9.99 -9.38
CA HIS A 652 -32.45 -9.63 -8.90
C HIS A 652 -31.56 -9.18 -10.09
N PRO A 653 -30.92 -7.99 -10.00
CA PRO A 653 -30.28 -7.36 -11.15
C PRO A 653 -28.95 -8.01 -11.54
N ALA A 654 -28.24 -8.63 -10.60
CA ALA A 654 -26.92 -9.20 -10.80
C ALA A 654 -26.89 -10.66 -10.32
N ARG A 655 -27.45 -11.56 -11.13
CA ARG A 655 -27.46 -13.02 -10.85
C ARG A 655 -26.28 -13.66 -11.56
N PHE A 656 -25.51 -14.54 -10.94
CA PHE A 656 -24.61 -15.43 -11.69
C PHE A 656 -25.43 -16.56 -12.34
N PRO A 657 -24.94 -17.12 -13.47
CA PRO A 657 -25.60 -18.25 -14.14
C PRO A 657 -25.63 -19.49 -13.23
N SER A 658 -26.67 -20.32 -13.35
CA SER A 658 -26.83 -21.55 -12.55
C SER A 658 -25.65 -22.51 -12.68
N ASP A 659 -25.07 -22.60 -13.88
CA ASP A 659 -24.00 -23.54 -14.16
C ASP A 659 -22.73 -23.28 -13.33
N LEU A 660 -22.51 -22.04 -12.86
CA LEU A 660 -21.36 -21.67 -12.03
C LEU A 660 -21.38 -22.36 -10.67
N PRO A 661 -22.38 -22.15 -9.78
CA PRO A 661 -22.46 -22.90 -8.54
C PRO A 661 -22.65 -24.39 -8.80
N GLU A 662 -23.31 -24.79 -9.91
CA GLU A 662 -23.48 -26.21 -10.21
C GLU A 662 -22.15 -26.93 -10.44
N PHE A 663 -21.22 -26.31 -11.16
CA PHE A 663 -19.88 -26.85 -11.40
C PHE A 663 -19.17 -27.12 -10.06
N PHE A 664 -19.11 -26.12 -9.18
CA PHE A 664 -18.41 -26.25 -7.90
C PHE A 664 -19.12 -27.19 -6.92
N ILE A 665 -20.45 -27.23 -6.92
CA ILE A 665 -21.20 -28.20 -6.11
C ILE A 665 -20.88 -29.63 -6.57
N LYS A 666 -20.85 -29.91 -7.88
CA LYS A 666 -20.47 -31.23 -8.40
C LYS A 666 -19.02 -31.58 -8.07
N PHE A 667 -18.11 -30.62 -8.26
CA PHE A 667 -16.68 -30.83 -8.14
C PHE A 667 -16.22 -31.02 -6.68
N LEU A 668 -16.80 -30.26 -5.75
CA LEU A 668 -16.28 -30.09 -4.38
C LEU A 668 -17.16 -30.71 -3.29
N THR A 669 -18.30 -31.33 -3.65
CA THR A 669 -19.24 -31.91 -2.66
C THR A 669 -19.87 -33.22 -3.10
N LYS A 670 -20.43 -33.95 -2.14
CA LYS A 670 -21.21 -35.19 -2.30
C LYS A 670 -22.69 -34.94 -1.94
N PRO A 671 -23.62 -35.79 -2.41
CA PRO A 671 -25.01 -35.72 -1.96
C PRO A 671 -25.11 -35.75 -0.42
N GLY A 672 -25.98 -34.93 0.16
CA GLY A 672 -26.14 -34.76 1.61
C GLY A 672 -25.26 -33.69 2.27
N ASP A 673 -24.18 -33.26 1.60
CA ASP A 673 -23.32 -32.17 2.07
C ASP A 673 -24.07 -30.84 2.16
N VAL A 674 -23.58 -29.94 3.00
CA VAL A 674 -24.18 -28.63 3.26
C VAL A 674 -23.46 -27.54 2.45
N ILE A 675 -24.25 -26.81 1.67
CA ILE A 675 -23.82 -25.64 0.90
C ILE A 675 -24.30 -24.36 1.60
N LEU A 676 -23.43 -23.39 1.76
CA LEU A 676 -23.77 -22.08 2.34
C LEU A 676 -23.58 -20.96 1.30
N ASP A 677 -24.56 -20.07 1.19
CA ASP A 677 -24.43 -18.81 0.45
C ASP A 677 -24.80 -17.61 1.35
N PRO A 678 -23.80 -16.85 1.83
CA PRO A 678 -24.03 -15.68 2.68
C PRO A 678 -24.62 -14.47 1.94
N PHE A 679 -24.59 -14.46 0.60
CA PHE A 679 -25.06 -13.35 -0.24
C PHE A 679 -25.99 -13.87 -1.33
N ALA A 680 -27.06 -14.57 -0.92
CA ALA A 680 -27.80 -15.45 -1.80
C ALA A 680 -28.59 -14.74 -2.91
N GLY A 681 -29.02 -13.48 -2.73
CA GLY A 681 -29.78 -12.73 -3.72
C GLY A 681 -31.03 -13.48 -4.17
N SER A 682 -31.03 -13.94 -5.43
CA SER A 682 -32.14 -14.76 -5.96
C SER A 682 -32.11 -16.24 -5.57
N ASN A 683 -31.17 -16.67 -4.72
CA ASN A 683 -30.92 -18.03 -4.25
C ASN A 683 -30.70 -19.06 -5.37
N VAL A 684 -29.80 -18.75 -6.32
CA VAL A 684 -29.40 -19.68 -7.38
C VAL A 684 -28.65 -20.87 -6.77
N THR A 685 -27.77 -20.60 -5.82
CA THR A 685 -26.95 -21.60 -5.12
C THR A 685 -27.81 -22.64 -4.41
N GLY A 686 -28.82 -22.23 -3.64
CA GLY A 686 -29.75 -23.15 -2.99
C GLY A 686 -30.56 -24.00 -3.97
N ALA A 687 -31.04 -23.39 -5.06
CA ALA A 687 -31.77 -24.14 -6.10
C ALA A 687 -30.90 -25.19 -6.81
N ALA A 688 -29.62 -24.88 -7.07
CA ALA A 688 -28.64 -25.79 -7.64
C ALA A 688 -28.31 -26.94 -6.66
N ALA A 689 -28.04 -26.60 -5.39
CA ALA A 689 -27.77 -27.56 -4.32
C ALA A 689 -28.92 -28.57 -4.16
N GLU A 690 -30.16 -28.07 -4.10
CA GLU A 690 -31.36 -28.89 -3.95
C GLU A 690 -31.59 -29.79 -5.17
N THR A 691 -31.23 -29.36 -6.37
CA THR A 691 -31.33 -30.18 -7.60
C THR A 691 -30.34 -31.33 -7.59
N MET A 692 -29.24 -31.18 -6.86
CA MET A 692 -28.22 -32.21 -6.71
C MET A 692 -28.32 -32.99 -5.40
N GLY A 693 -29.39 -32.81 -4.61
CA GLY A 693 -29.57 -33.53 -3.35
C GLY A 693 -28.56 -33.12 -2.27
N ARG A 694 -28.09 -31.87 -2.29
CA ARG A 694 -27.28 -31.28 -1.21
C ARG A 694 -28.20 -30.45 -0.30
N ARG A 695 -27.84 -30.38 0.97
CA ARG A 695 -28.47 -29.48 1.93
C ARG A 695 -27.97 -28.05 1.70
N TRP A 696 -28.78 -27.05 1.98
CA TRP A 696 -28.36 -25.66 1.78
C TRP A 696 -28.84 -24.69 2.87
N LEU A 697 -28.00 -23.70 3.15
CA LEU A 697 -28.29 -22.55 4.00
C LEU A 697 -27.99 -21.29 3.21
N ALA A 698 -28.85 -20.28 3.30
CA ALA A 698 -28.69 -19.05 2.56
C ALA A 698 -29.12 -17.83 3.38
N THR A 699 -28.41 -16.72 3.26
CA THR A 699 -28.77 -15.43 3.87
C THR A 699 -28.90 -14.34 2.81
N GLU A 700 -29.84 -13.42 3.00
CA GLU A 700 -30.04 -12.26 2.16
C GLU A 700 -30.58 -11.09 2.97
N LEU A 701 -30.06 -9.89 2.72
CA LEU A 701 -30.42 -8.69 3.44
C LEU A 701 -31.76 -8.11 2.96
N ASP A 702 -32.03 -8.09 1.65
CA ASP A 702 -33.24 -7.49 1.10
C ASP A 702 -34.42 -8.49 1.11
N PRO A 703 -35.48 -8.23 1.89
CA PRO A 703 -36.67 -9.09 1.95
C PRO A 703 -37.33 -9.32 0.58
N LYS A 704 -37.19 -8.38 -0.38
CA LYS A 704 -37.75 -8.52 -1.73
C LYS A 704 -37.04 -9.62 -2.51
N TYR A 705 -35.73 -9.76 -2.33
CA TYR A 705 -34.96 -10.81 -2.97
C TYR A 705 -35.28 -12.17 -2.34
N VAL A 706 -35.41 -12.23 -1.01
CA VAL A 706 -35.92 -13.41 -0.28
C VAL A 706 -37.27 -13.84 -0.83
N GLU A 707 -38.24 -12.93 -0.97
CA GLU A 707 -39.58 -13.26 -1.46
C GLU A 707 -39.55 -13.77 -2.91
N SER A 708 -38.82 -13.08 -3.79
CA SER A 708 -38.69 -13.50 -5.19
C SER A 708 -38.01 -14.86 -5.34
N SER A 709 -37.06 -15.20 -4.45
CA SER A 709 -36.28 -16.43 -4.54
C SER A 709 -37.14 -17.69 -4.35
N LYS A 710 -38.27 -17.60 -3.63
CA LYS A 710 -39.26 -18.68 -3.47
C LYS A 710 -39.73 -19.26 -4.81
N PHE A 711 -39.83 -18.42 -5.84
CA PHE A 711 -40.27 -18.82 -7.18
C PHE A 711 -39.33 -19.84 -7.86
N ARG A 712 -38.10 -20.02 -7.36
CA ARG A 712 -37.18 -21.07 -7.83
C ARG A 712 -37.58 -22.46 -7.37
N PHE A 713 -38.29 -22.56 -6.25
CA PHE A 713 -38.65 -23.83 -5.61
C PHE A 713 -40.10 -24.26 -5.91
N GLU A 714 -40.95 -23.34 -6.40
CA GLU A 714 -42.35 -23.62 -6.77
C GLU A 714 -42.50 -24.71 -7.87
N ALA A 715 -41.61 -24.72 -8.88
CA ALA A 715 -41.73 -25.65 -10.01
C ALA A 715 -41.48 -27.11 -9.59
N LYS A 716 -40.56 -27.34 -8.66
CA LYS A 716 -40.30 -28.66 -8.06
C LYS A 716 -41.44 -29.11 -7.16
N ALA A 717 -42.00 -28.21 -6.35
CA ALA A 717 -43.18 -28.54 -5.53
C ALA A 717 -44.34 -29.06 -6.39
N ARG A 718 -44.54 -28.49 -7.59
CA ARG A 718 -45.52 -29.00 -8.58
C ARG A 718 -45.14 -30.35 -9.18
N GLN A 719 -43.89 -30.56 -9.61
CA GLN A 719 -43.47 -31.85 -10.18
C GLN A 719 -43.47 -32.99 -9.14
N SER A 720 -43.08 -32.72 -7.89
CA SER A 720 -43.16 -33.66 -6.77
C SER A 720 -44.61 -33.94 -6.39
N ALA A 721 -45.48 -32.93 -6.35
CA ALA A 721 -46.92 -33.10 -6.12
C ALA A 721 -47.62 -33.85 -7.26
N GLU A 722 -47.24 -33.62 -8.52
CA GLU A 722 -47.77 -34.35 -9.68
C GLU A 722 -47.25 -35.79 -9.74
N LYS A 723 -45.99 -36.06 -9.36
CA LYS A 723 -45.46 -37.42 -9.19
C LYS A 723 -46.15 -38.16 -8.03
N ALA A 724 -46.42 -37.49 -6.91
CA ALA A 724 -47.18 -38.06 -5.80
C ALA A 724 -48.65 -38.33 -6.18
N ALA A 725 -49.28 -37.41 -6.92
CA ALA A 725 -50.65 -37.57 -7.42
C ALA A 725 -50.77 -38.67 -8.50
N LYS A 726 -49.73 -38.89 -9.32
CA LYS A 726 -49.66 -39.99 -10.29
C LYS A 726 -49.26 -41.33 -9.64
N GLY A 727 -48.47 -41.31 -8.56
CA GLY A 727 -48.11 -42.49 -7.77
C GLY A 727 -49.27 -43.06 -6.94
N SER A 728 -50.28 -42.23 -6.60
CA SER A 728 -51.47 -42.67 -5.86
C SER A 728 -52.59 -43.26 -6.74
N LYS A 729 -52.41 -43.31 -8.07
CA LYS A 729 -53.37 -43.93 -9.01
C LYS A 729 -52.69 -45.01 -9.86
N ARG A 730 -52.21 -46.08 -9.22
CA ARG A 730 -51.96 -47.37 -9.89
C ARG A 730 -51.78 -48.51 -8.88
N THR A 731 -52.90 -49.02 -8.40
CA THR A 731 -53.04 -50.41 -7.92
C THR A 731 -54.37 -50.96 -8.42
N THR A 732 -54.43 -51.23 -9.72
CA THR A 732 -55.28 -52.28 -10.27
C THR A 732 -54.54 -52.96 -11.41
N ASP A 733 -54.67 -54.29 -11.42
CA ASP A 733 -53.89 -55.31 -12.10
C ASP A 733 -53.76 -55.21 -13.63
N LYS A 734 -52.79 -56.02 -14.13
CA LYS A 734 -52.64 -56.68 -15.45
C LYS A 734 -51.62 -56.11 -16.46
N PRO A 735 -51.02 -56.96 -17.33
CA PRO A 735 -49.74 -57.63 -17.05
C PRO A 735 -48.68 -57.36 -18.14
N ASP A 736 -47.50 -57.93 -17.94
CA ASP A 736 -46.32 -57.93 -18.79
C ASP A 736 -46.55 -57.79 -20.30
N SER A 737 -45.87 -56.80 -20.90
CA SER A 737 -45.43 -56.88 -22.28
C SER A 737 -44.09 -56.14 -22.46
N GLN A 738 -43.28 -56.73 -23.34
CA GLN A 738 -41.83 -56.65 -23.55
C GLN A 738 -41.24 -55.24 -23.81
N PRO A 739 -39.90 -55.08 -23.65
CA PRO A 739 -39.23 -53.83 -23.97
C PRO A 739 -39.03 -53.70 -25.49
N THR A 740 -39.37 -52.55 -26.05
CA THR A 740 -38.98 -52.17 -27.41
C THR A 740 -37.97 -51.02 -27.35
N LEU A 741 -36.88 -51.21 -28.10
CA LEU A 741 -35.83 -50.22 -28.38
C LEU A 741 -36.43 -48.89 -28.82
N PHE A 742 -36.25 -47.85 -28.00
CA PHE A 742 -35.85 -46.50 -28.41
C PHE A 742 -35.22 -45.80 -27.20
#